data_AF-S4RRZ4-F1
#
_entry.id   AF-S4RRZ4-F1
#
_cell.length_a   1.000
_cell.length_b   1.000
_cell.length_c   1.000
_cell.angle_alpha   90.00
_cell.angle_beta   90.00
_cell.angle_gamma   90.00
#
_symmetry.space_group_name_H-M   'P 1'
#
loop_
_entity.id
_entity.type
_entity.pdbx_description
1 polymer ?
#
loop_
_entity_poly.entity_id
_entity_poly.type
_entity_poly.pdbx_seq_one_letter_code
_entity_poly.pdbx_strand_id
1 'polypeptide(L)'
;MNRILSLTILICAVLCAAAKKDGPISGRWRGGRRYTYAYSAGVATGPEATGPGGRHVAGVSLDGRVHLAVLWSSKEQQLLSVALSDVHFGNVSERAANQDAVRAAGGDGILGAAGMKALQVPTLVLITQNKVEGLYVEPGEPVVVENLKRGLVSLLQFQLSSGEATEIDVSGKCKVTYEVNSGQVTKVKDLKSCSNHQNAPSATNKVLGLEWSPKSVASYTFESGLLKSVSLEETHSITLNMRTEVGKTVVSRQRLEMLSAEGGAKQLKAKTAEEALASAGGQHASRPLPSGKPRHECASCPSAKKQLSAVRRHLHPETLSQTVTTRSFLMLVRAFRGAEYGELLRLLEDEPKDTLLQLIDAMSATQTDASLRALLHFLDLSQGSMAEAHERFLYACAFATKPSQQLLSGLLDKLILPIAQSETSDTLVIVIGALVGKLCQAGQCDSAPVVEARELLFAGLERAASDTEGQAFLLALKNTLLPDTVGVFARHAEVGSGASSVIAISGLQRFPDELITPEVRAALNRIYHQNRRVYEKTVRVAAMELILTKQPSLEEVRNILLSVGELPNEMSKFVVVRINDLLHFRHPTSQVIRQVLRDPIVHNYDRFAKTGSSSAYSGFMSETKDMTSTYSLNILYSNSGMLRKSNMNMFLFSHEAQLHSVQVSLEAQGLEGLIAATPDEGEEELDSMAGMAPILFDVQLRPITFFRGYGDLMAKMWEATGEPTSAVKGIILLIDHSQDLSLQSGLRADVEFQGSLAIDISGSMDVSLWNRESKTIVRNK
;
A
#
# COMPACT_ATOMS: atom_id res chain seq x y z
N MET A 1 81.39 -12.63 -28.02
CA MET A 1 79.93 -12.85 -28.12
C MET A 1 79.41 -13.98 -27.23
N ASN A 2 80.10 -15.12 -27.06
CA ASN A 2 79.55 -16.26 -26.30
C ASN A 2 79.45 -16.11 -24.77
N ARG A 3 80.17 -15.18 -24.12
CA ARG A 3 80.06 -14.98 -22.66
C ARG A 3 78.91 -14.04 -22.24
N ILE A 4 78.46 -13.17 -23.14
CA ILE A 4 77.36 -12.24 -22.87
C ILE A 4 76.01 -12.95 -23.03
N LEU A 5 75.89 -13.84 -24.01
CA LEU A 5 74.66 -14.62 -24.27
C LEU A 5 74.32 -15.56 -23.10
N SER A 6 75.32 -16.21 -22.50
CA SER A 6 75.13 -17.10 -21.35
C SER A 6 74.72 -16.34 -20.08
N LEU A 7 75.20 -15.10 -19.89
CA LEU A 7 74.83 -14.29 -18.73
C LEU A 7 73.39 -13.75 -18.86
N THR A 8 72.96 -13.37 -20.07
CA THR A 8 71.56 -12.96 -20.33
C THR A 8 70.56 -14.12 -20.19
N ILE A 9 70.94 -15.34 -20.58
CA ILE A 9 70.06 -16.52 -20.42
C ILE A 9 69.93 -16.92 -18.94
N LEU A 10 71.01 -16.80 -18.16
CA LEU A 10 70.96 -17.10 -16.72
C LEU A 10 70.16 -16.04 -15.93
N ILE A 11 70.30 -14.76 -16.28
CA ILE A 11 69.52 -13.66 -15.67
C ILE A 11 68.04 -13.77 -16.05
N CYS A 12 67.71 -14.17 -17.29
CA CYS A 12 66.33 -14.40 -17.71
C CYS A 12 65.70 -15.65 -17.05
N ALA A 13 66.49 -16.70 -16.82
CA ALA A 13 66.02 -17.90 -16.11
C ALA A 13 65.79 -17.64 -14.61
N VAL A 14 66.61 -16.80 -13.98
CA VAL A 14 66.44 -16.39 -12.57
C VAL A 14 65.29 -15.39 -12.40
N LEU A 15 65.06 -14.50 -13.37
CA LEU A 15 63.90 -13.59 -13.39
C LEU A 15 62.58 -14.32 -13.71
N CYS A 16 62.59 -15.35 -14.56
CA CYS A 16 61.42 -16.19 -14.80
C CYS A 16 61.10 -17.14 -13.62
N ALA A 17 62.08 -17.54 -12.81
CA ALA A 17 61.85 -18.32 -11.60
C ALA A 17 61.30 -17.47 -10.42
N ALA A 18 61.41 -16.13 -10.49
CA ALA A 18 60.89 -15.21 -9.49
C ALA A 18 59.47 -14.70 -9.79
N ALA A 19 58.89 -15.03 -10.95
CA ALA A 19 57.46 -14.89 -11.17
C ALA A 19 56.75 -16.02 -10.42
N LYS A 20 56.43 -15.79 -9.14
CA LYS A 20 55.37 -16.53 -8.46
C LYS A 20 54.13 -16.43 -9.35
N LYS A 21 53.88 -17.45 -10.16
CA LYS A 21 52.54 -17.71 -10.67
C LYS A 21 51.68 -17.89 -9.44
N ASP A 22 50.88 -16.88 -9.10
CA ASP A 22 49.77 -17.08 -8.18
C ASP A 22 49.02 -18.30 -8.69
N GLY A 23 48.95 -19.34 -7.84
CA GLY A 23 48.26 -20.58 -8.18
C GLY A 23 46.79 -20.28 -8.54
N PRO A 24 46.12 -21.19 -9.26
CA PRO A 24 44.71 -20.99 -9.60
C PRO A 24 43.91 -20.66 -8.34
N ILE A 25 43.08 -19.61 -8.41
CA ILE A 25 42.17 -19.24 -7.34
C ILE A 25 41.30 -20.46 -7.08
N SER A 26 41.50 -21.11 -5.94
CA SER A 26 40.72 -22.30 -5.55
C SER A 26 39.64 -21.91 -4.55
N GLY A 27 39.86 -20.83 -3.79
CA GLY A 27 38.99 -20.41 -2.69
C GLY A 27 39.01 -21.37 -1.50
N ARG A 28 39.81 -22.45 -1.55
CA ARG A 28 39.81 -23.50 -0.53
C ARG A 28 40.82 -23.22 0.58
N TRP A 29 40.38 -23.41 1.81
CA TRP A 29 41.26 -23.33 2.99
C TRP A 29 42.15 -24.56 3.09
N ARG A 30 43.45 -24.36 3.32
CA ARG A 30 44.39 -25.46 3.52
C ARG A 30 44.13 -26.17 4.85
N GLY A 31 44.13 -27.51 4.81
CA GLY A 31 43.99 -28.36 6.00
C GLY A 31 45.08 -28.15 7.05
N GLY A 32 44.74 -28.37 8.33
CA GLY A 32 45.68 -28.25 9.46
C GLY A 32 46.04 -26.82 9.85
N ARG A 33 45.44 -25.82 9.20
CA ARG A 33 45.60 -24.40 9.51
C ARG A 33 44.37 -23.82 10.20
N ARG A 34 44.61 -22.82 11.04
CA ARG A 34 43.61 -21.94 11.62
C ARG A 34 43.80 -20.55 11.01
N TYR A 35 42.72 -19.98 10.48
CA TYR A 35 42.68 -18.65 9.92
C TYR A 35 41.96 -17.73 10.89
N THR A 36 42.55 -16.57 11.17
CA THR A 36 41.94 -15.55 12.01
C THR A 36 41.56 -14.37 11.13
N TYR A 37 40.29 -13.98 11.18
CA TYR A 37 39.76 -12.82 10.46
C TYR A 37 39.25 -11.77 11.45
N ALA A 38 39.41 -10.50 11.11
CA ALA A 38 38.62 -9.43 11.69
C ALA A 38 37.23 -9.45 11.04
N TYR A 39 36.17 -9.43 11.85
CA TYR A 39 34.79 -9.39 11.39
C TYR A 39 34.09 -8.16 11.95
N SER A 40 33.41 -7.43 11.08
CA SER A 40 32.54 -6.33 11.44
C SER A 40 31.21 -6.50 10.71
N ALA A 41 30.10 -6.35 11.42
CA ALA A 41 28.76 -6.35 10.86
C ALA A 41 27.96 -5.21 11.50
N GLY A 42 27.39 -4.33 10.69
CA GLY A 42 26.61 -3.22 11.20
C GLY A 42 25.34 -3.01 10.41
N VAL A 43 24.27 -2.60 11.10
CA VAL A 43 23.04 -2.13 10.49
C VAL A 43 22.83 -0.67 10.87
N ALA A 44 22.51 0.14 9.88
CA ALA A 44 22.22 1.55 10.00
C ALA A 44 20.86 1.85 9.39
N THR A 45 20.12 2.75 10.03
CA THR A 45 18.84 3.26 9.54
C THR A 45 18.88 4.78 9.50
N GLY A 46 18.25 5.37 8.49
CA GLY A 46 18.23 6.81 8.32
C GLY A 46 17.10 7.28 7.39
N PRO A 47 16.87 8.60 7.33
CA PRO A 47 16.04 9.19 6.28
C PRO A 47 16.66 8.97 4.90
N GLU A 48 15.83 8.63 3.90
CA GLU A 48 16.29 8.46 2.51
C GLU A 48 17.01 9.71 1.99
N ALA A 49 16.45 10.89 2.28
CA ALA A 49 16.98 12.18 1.83
C ALA A 49 18.43 12.49 2.27
N THR A 50 18.93 11.87 3.34
CA THR A 50 20.28 12.14 3.87
C THR A 50 21.32 11.10 3.46
N GLY A 51 20.89 9.97 2.93
CA GLY A 51 21.76 8.83 2.63
C GLY A 51 22.47 8.22 3.86
N PRO A 52 23.28 7.17 3.66
CA PRO A 52 23.88 6.37 4.73
C PRO A 52 25.00 7.06 5.53
N GLY A 53 25.42 8.28 5.16
CA GLY A 53 26.44 9.08 5.86
C GLY A 53 25.87 10.29 6.63
N GLY A 54 24.55 10.40 6.73
CA GLY A 54 23.89 11.56 7.34
C GLY A 54 24.10 11.66 8.86
N ARG A 55 24.01 12.88 9.38
CA ARG A 55 24.16 13.22 10.83
C ARG A 55 23.07 12.58 11.74
N HIS A 56 22.04 11.97 11.15
CA HIS A 56 20.87 11.37 11.83
C HIS A 56 20.74 9.85 11.59
N VAL A 57 21.87 9.15 11.45
CA VAL A 57 21.88 7.69 11.29
C VAL A 57 21.93 7.01 12.66
N ALA A 58 21.00 6.08 12.90
CA ALA A 58 20.97 5.23 14.10
C ALA A 58 21.18 3.78 13.71
N GLY A 59 22.02 3.06 14.45
CA GLY A 59 22.42 1.71 14.07
C GLY A 59 23.31 1.03 15.10
N VAL A 60 23.36 -0.29 15.04
CA VAL A 60 24.19 -1.15 15.90
C VAL A 60 25.24 -1.84 15.04
N SER A 61 26.47 -1.89 15.53
CA SER A 61 27.57 -2.69 14.98
C SER A 61 27.96 -3.81 15.93
N LEU A 62 28.48 -4.88 15.36
CA LEU A 62 29.10 -6.01 16.00
C LEU A 62 30.49 -6.19 15.39
N ASP A 63 31.51 -6.07 16.23
CA ASP A 63 32.91 -6.22 15.86
C ASP A 63 33.49 -7.40 16.65
N GLY A 64 34.33 -8.20 16.01
CA GLY A 64 34.96 -9.35 16.67
C GLY A 64 35.99 -10.05 15.80
N ARG A 65 36.46 -11.19 16.30
CA ARG A 65 37.42 -12.04 15.59
C ARG A 65 36.79 -13.37 15.25
N VAL A 66 36.97 -13.80 14.00
CA VAL A 66 36.49 -15.08 13.51
C VAL A 66 37.68 -16.02 13.41
N HIS A 67 37.62 -17.14 14.12
CA HIS A 67 38.57 -18.23 14.01
C HIS A 67 37.96 -19.34 13.15
N LEU A 68 38.55 -19.57 11.99
CA LEU A 68 38.15 -20.60 11.04
C LEU A 68 39.20 -21.72 11.04
N ALA A 69 38.82 -22.91 11.48
CA ALA A 69 39.69 -24.09 11.50
C ALA A 69 39.15 -25.16 10.55
N VAL A 70 40.02 -25.71 9.70
CA VAL A 70 39.67 -26.81 8.79
C VAL A 70 39.81 -28.14 9.53
N LEU A 71 38.69 -28.69 10.01
CA LEU A 71 38.66 -29.95 10.76
C LEU A 71 38.84 -31.16 9.86
N TRP A 72 38.24 -31.14 8.66
CA TRP A 72 38.32 -32.22 7.69
C TRP A 72 38.21 -31.70 6.26
N SER A 73 38.83 -32.39 5.30
CA SER A 73 38.80 -32.01 3.89
C SER A 73 38.91 -33.24 2.97
N SER A 74 38.06 -33.30 1.95
CA SER A 74 38.08 -34.27 0.85
C SER A 74 38.43 -33.57 -0.48
N LYS A 75 38.32 -34.25 -1.63
CA LYS A 75 38.52 -33.63 -2.96
C LYS A 75 37.53 -32.50 -3.22
N GLU A 76 36.27 -32.63 -2.78
CA GLU A 76 35.21 -31.65 -3.08
C GLU A 76 34.59 -30.97 -1.85
N GLN A 77 34.73 -31.57 -0.67
CA GLN A 77 34.06 -31.13 0.56
C GLN A 77 35.07 -30.68 1.63
N GLN A 78 34.67 -29.75 2.51
CA GLN A 78 35.42 -29.34 3.70
C GLN A 78 34.48 -29.17 4.90
N LEU A 79 34.89 -29.68 6.06
CA LEU A 79 34.23 -29.41 7.33
C LEU A 79 35.04 -28.35 8.07
N LEU A 80 34.41 -27.20 8.29
CA LEU A 80 34.99 -26.05 8.97
C LEU A 80 34.40 -25.91 10.36
N SER A 81 35.22 -25.50 11.32
CA SER A 81 34.78 -24.97 12.60
C SER A 81 34.98 -23.46 12.58
N VAL A 82 33.89 -22.71 12.79
CA VAL A 82 33.86 -21.25 12.79
C VAL A 82 33.47 -20.80 14.20
N ALA A 83 34.38 -20.10 14.88
CA ALA A 83 34.14 -19.55 16.22
C ALA A 83 34.31 -18.04 16.21
N LEU A 84 33.44 -17.34 16.94
CA LEU A 84 33.53 -15.89 17.15
C LEU A 84 34.10 -15.60 18.54
N SER A 85 35.09 -14.71 18.62
CA SER A 85 35.74 -14.30 19.87
C SER A 85 35.88 -12.78 19.91
N ASP A 86 36.23 -12.23 21.07
CA ASP A 86 36.43 -10.79 21.28
C ASP A 86 35.28 -9.92 20.74
N VAL A 87 34.03 -10.35 20.98
CA VAL A 87 32.82 -9.72 20.43
C VAL A 87 32.48 -8.45 21.20
N HIS A 88 32.37 -7.34 20.48
CA HIS A 88 31.99 -6.03 20.99
C HIS A 88 30.81 -5.48 20.19
N PHE A 89 29.86 -4.87 20.89
CA PHE A 89 28.75 -4.14 20.26
C PHE A 89 29.02 -2.64 20.34
N GLY A 90 28.76 -1.93 19.26
CA GLY A 90 28.95 -0.50 19.14
C GLY A 90 27.79 0.19 18.43
N ASN A 91 27.80 1.52 18.45
CA ASN A 91 26.95 2.30 17.55
C ASN A 91 27.66 2.50 16.21
N VAL A 92 26.88 2.50 15.13
CA VAL A 92 27.40 2.84 13.79
C VAL A 92 27.75 4.33 13.68
N SER A 93 27.06 5.20 14.43
CA SER A 93 27.39 6.63 14.53
C SER A 93 28.14 6.94 15.82
N GLU A 94 29.18 7.77 15.74
CA GLU A 94 29.88 8.25 16.93
C GLU A 94 28.92 9.05 17.82
N ARG A 95 28.84 8.67 19.10
CA ARG A 95 28.04 9.35 20.12
C ARG A 95 28.90 9.66 21.33
N ALA A 96 28.55 10.74 22.03
CA ALA A 96 29.14 11.02 23.33
C ALA A 96 28.84 9.86 24.30
N ALA A 97 29.80 9.51 25.16
CA ALA A 97 29.73 8.31 26.01
C ALA A 97 28.49 8.27 26.93
N ASN A 98 27.94 9.42 27.31
CA ASN A 98 26.72 9.55 28.12
C ASN A 98 25.41 9.35 27.33
N GLN A 99 25.45 9.31 25.99
CA GLN A 99 24.32 9.12 25.10
C GLN A 99 24.39 7.81 24.31
N ASP A 100 25.41 6.99 24.59
CA ASP A 100 25.64 5.71 23.94
C ASP A 100 24.99 4.57 24.75
N ALA A 101 23.70 4.33 24.48
CA ALA A 101 22.95 3.26 25.12
C ALA A 101 23.48 1.85 24.78
N VAL A 102 24.09 1.66 23.60
CA VAL A 102 24.62 0.37 23.15
C VAL A 102 25.88 0.02 23.93
N ARG A 103 26.78 0.99 24.06
CA ARG A 103 28.00 0.86 24.86
C ARG A 103 27.69 0.73 26.35
N ALA A 104 26.67 1.43 26.85
CA ALA A 104 26.24 1.32 28.24
C ALA A 104 25.62 -0.05 28.56
N ALA A 105 24.86 -0.64 27.63
CA ALA A 105 24.28 -1.97 27.80
C ALA A 105 25.34 -3.09 27.72
N GLY A 106 26.35 -2.95 26.84
CA GLY A 106 27.33 -3.99 26.56
C GLY A 106 26.72 -5.24 25.90
N GLY A 107 27.54 -6.26 25.64
CA GLY A 107 27.06 -7.49 25.00
C GLY A 107 26.02 -8.25 25.82
N ASP A 108 26.22 -8.34 27.13
CA ASP A 108 25.29 -9.04 28.04
C ASP A 108 23.95 -8.30 28.17
N GLY A 109 23.93 -6.97 28.06
CA GLY A 109 22.69 -6.19 28.05
C GLY A 109 21.90 -6.32 26.74
N ILE A 110 22.56 -6.66 25.63
CA ILE A 110 21.94 -6.75 24.29
C ILE A 110 21.44 -8.18 24.01
N LEU A 111 22.29 -9.19 24.23
CA LEU A 111 21.97 -10.60 23.93
C LEU A 111 21.67 -11.46 25.18
N GLY A 112 21.87 -10.91 26.38
CA GLY A 112 21.90 -11.70 27.61
C GLY A 112 23.19 -12.51 27.75
N ALA A 113 23.58 -12.84 28.98
CA ALA A 113 24.77 -13.65 29.25
C ALA A 113 24.75 -15.01 28.54
N ALA A 114 23.57 -15.65 28.45
CA ALA A 114 23.39 -16.90 27.72
C ALA A 114 23.56 -16.74 26.22
N GLY A 115 23.04 -15.65 25.63
CA GLY A 115 23.18 -15.35 24.20
C GLY A 115 24.63 -15.00 23.82
N MET A 116 25.33 -14.24 24.67
CA MET A 116 26.75 -13.93 24.49
C MET A 116 27.62 -15.18 24.52
N LYS A 117 27.38 -16.06 25.50
CA LYS A 117 28.07 -17.36 25.57
C LYS A 117 27.78 -18.20 24.33
N ALA A 118 26.51 -18.30 23.93
CA ALA A 118 26.10 -19.05 22.74
C ALA A 118 26.75 -18.52 21.45
N LEU A 119 26.91 -17.21 21.30
CA LEU A 119 27.54 -16.60 20.12
C LEU A 119 29.02 -17.00 19.96
N GLN A 120 29.70 -17.23 21.08
CA GLN A 120 31.11 -17.66 21.10
C GLN A 120 31.30 -19.17 20.92
N VAL A 121 30.22 -19.96 21.00
CA VAL A 121 30.29 -21.41 20.78
C VAL A 121 30.59 -21.68 19.29
N PRO A 122 31.62 -22.50 18.99
CA PRO A 122 31.98 -22.84 17.62
C PRO A 122 30.83 -23.53 16.89
N THR A 123 30.67 -23.18 15.61
CA THR A 123 29.67 -23.75 14.71
C THR A 123 30.37 -24.53 13.61
N LEU A 124 29.82 -25.70 13.26
CA LEU A 124 30.37 -26.52 12.20
C LEU A 124 29.65 -26.22 10.88
N VAL A 125 30.44 -26.10 9.81
CA VAL A 125 29.95 -25.78 8.47
C VAL A 125 30.51 -26.78 7.48
N LEU A 126 29.62 -27.46 6.76
CA LEU A 126 29.99 -28.32 5.64
C LEU A 126 29.92 -27.51 4.34
N ILE A 127 31.04 -27.41 3.65
CA ILE A 127 31.15 -26.69 2.36
C ILE A 127 31.48 -27.68 1.25
N THR A 128 30.73 -27.63 0.16
CA THR A 128 30.91 -28.44 -1.05
C THR A 128 31.05 -27.51 -2.25
N GLN A 129 32.19 -27.58 -2.95
CA GLN A 129 32.49 -26.71 -4.09
C GLN A 129 32.26 -25.20 -3.81
N ASN A 130 32.72 -24.72 -2.65
CA ASN A 130 32.56 -23.33 -2.15
C ASN A 130 31.11 -22.90 -1.88
N LYS A 131 30.16 -23.83 -1.80
CA LYS A 131 28.78 -23.61 -1.35
C LYS A 131 28.53 -24.27 -0.01
N VAL A 132 27.72 -23.63 0.84
CA VAL A 132 27.38 -24.17 2.16
C VAL A 132 26.29 -25.22 1.99
N GLU A 133 26.60 -26.46 2.34
CA GLU A 133 25.68 -27.60 2.26
C GLU A 133 24.96 -27.83 3.59
N GLY A 134 25.66 -27.65 4.71
CA GLY A 134 25.10 -27.90 6.05
C GLY A 134 25.66 -26.98 7.12
N LEU A 135 24.78 -26.54 8.01
CA LEU A 135 25.10 -25.75 9.21
C LEU A 135 24.72 -26.55 10.45
N TYR A 136 25.65 -26.70 11.39
CA TYR A 136 25.43 -27.48 12.60
C TYR A 136 25.81 -26.66 13.84
N VAL A 137 24.81 -26.37 14.67
CA VAL A 137 24.90 -25.53 15.88
C VAL A 137 24.59 -26.34 17.14
N GLU A 138 24.94 -25.85 18.32
CA GLU A 138 24.54 -26.51 19.56
C GLU A 138 23.02 -26.39 19.80
N PRO A 139 22.37 -27.38 20.44
CA PRO A 139 20.95 -27.32 20.73
C PRO A 139 20.64 -26.24 21.77
N GLY A 140 19.53 -25.54 21.60
CA GLY A 140 19.07 -24.53 22.55
C GLY A 140 19.68 -23.14 22.36
N GLU A 141 20.45 -22.90 21.30
CA GLU A 141 20.88 -21.55 20.94
C GLU A 141 19.68 -20.65 20.58
N PRO A 142 19.64 -19.37 21.04
CA PRO A 142 18.59 -18.44 20.65
C PRO A 142 18.60 -18.18 19.14
N VAL A 143 17.41 -18.05 18.52
CA VAL A 143 17.27 -17.85 17.07
C VAL A 143 18.03 -16.61 16.56
N VAL A 144 18.09 -15.54 17.35
CA VAL A 144 18.85 -14.32 17.01
C VAL A 144 20.35 -14.62 16.88
N VAL A 145 20.91 -15.44 17.79
CA VAL A 145 22.31 -15.86 17.77
C VAL A 145 22.57 -16.79 16.60
N GLU A 146 21.69 -17.77 16.36
CA GLU A 146 21.78 -18.65 15.19
C GLU A 146 21.78 -17.82 13.88
N ASN A 147 20.95 -16.78 13.79
CA ASN A 147 20.89 -15.92 12.60
C ASN A 147 22.18 -15.13 12.38
N LEU A 148 22.78 -14.55 13.43
CA LEU A 148 24.09 -13.88 13.32
C LEU A 148 25.18 -14.84 12.80
N LYS A 149 25.18 -16.09 13.29
CA LYS A 149 26.07 -17.15 12.81
C LYS A 149 25.79 -17.50 11.35
N ARG A 150 24.51 -17.64 10.95
CA ARG A 150 24.10 -17.85 9.55
C ARG A 150 24.60 -16.72 8.64
N GLY A 151 24.52 -15.46 9.08
CA GLY A 151 24.99 -14.30 8.34
C GLY A 151 26.50 -14.31 8.09
N LEU A 152 27.30 -14.66 9.11
CA LEU A 152 28.75 -14.84 8.98
C LEU A 152 29.08 -16.00 8.02
N VAL A 153 28.44 -17.17 8.21
CA VAL A 153 28.69 -18.36 7.40
C VAL A 153 28.32 -18.14 5.93
N SER A 154 27.27 -17.35 5.66
CA SER A 154 26.84 -17.00 4.30
C SER A 154 27.89 -16.20 3.52
N LEU A 155 28.80 -15.48 4.19
CA LEU A 155 29.92 -14.81 3.53
C LEU A 155 30.97 -15.78 2.99
N LEU A 156 30.99 -17.03 3.45
CA LEU A 156 31.96 -18.04 2.99
C LEU A 156 31.51 -18.74 1.69
N GLN A 157 30.32 -18.40 1.18
CA GLN A 157 29.76 -18.94 -0.06
C GLN A 157 30.03 -18.01 -1.26
N PHE A 158 30.73 -18.51 -2.27
CA PHE A 158 31.06 -17.77 -3.49
C PHE A 158 31.37 -18.70 -4.67
N GLN A 159 31.29 -18.16 -5.89
CA GLN A 159 31.63 -18.88 -7.13
C GLN A 159 32.81 -18.18 -7.83
N LEU A 160 33.66 -18.97 -8.50
CA LEU A 160 34.86 -18.50 -9.19
C LEU A 160 34.70 -18.45 -10.73
N SER A 161 33.49 -18.72 -11.22
CA SER A 161 33.10 -18.55 -12.61
C SER A 161 31.99 -17.52 -12.71
N SER A 162 32.09 -16.63 -13.71
CA SER A 162 31.03 -15.66 -14.02
C SER A 162 29.77 -16.36 -14.51
N GLY A 163 28.62 -15.82 -14.14
CA GLY A 163 27.32 -16.35 -14.57
C GLY A 163 26.23 -16.17 -13.51
N GLU A 164 25.02 -16.54 -13.90
CA GLU A 164 23.88 -16.58 -13.00
C GLU A 164 23.78 -17.93 -12.30
N ALA A 165 23.43 -17.91 -11.02
CA ALA A 165 23.17 -19.09 -10.23
C ALA A 165 21.98 -18.87 -9.28
N THR A 166 21.41 -19.96 -8.79
CA THR A 166 20.50 -19.92 -7.65
C THR A 166 21.24 -20.44 -6.42
N GLU A 167 21.16 -19.69 -5.33
CA GLU A 167 21.84 -20.00 -4.08
C GLU A 167 20.87 -19.96 -2.90
N ILE A 168 21.17 -20.78 -1.90
CA ILE A 168 20.50 -20.75 -0.61
C ILE A 168 21.50 -20.16 0.38
N ASP A 169 21.09 -19.10 1.07
CA ASP A 169 21.85 -18.50 2.18
C ASP A 169 20.88 -17.97 3.26
N VAL A 170 21.36 -17.11 4.17
CA VAL A 170 20.55 -16.51 5.23
C VAL A 170 19.30 -15.77 4.69
N SER A 171 19.37 -15.21 3.47
CA SER A 171 18.27 -14.54 2.77
C SER A 171 17.29 -15.54 2.10
N GLY A 172 17.49 -16.84 2.26
CA GLY A 172 16.69 -17.88 1.62
C GLY A 172 17.23 -18.29 0.25
N LYS A 173 16.37 -18.82 -0.61
CA LYS A 173 16.70 -19.19 -1.98
C LYS A 173 16.59 -17.96 -2.88
N CYS A 174 17.69 -17.50 -3.45
CA CYS A 174 17.79 -16.26 -4.24
C CYS A 174 18.51 -16.48 -5.58
N LYS A 175 18.20 -15.66 -6.58
CA LYS A 175 19.01 -15.52 -7.80
C LYS A 175 20.21 -14.62 -7.51
N VAL A 176 21.38 -15.05 -7.96
CA VAL A 176 22.65 -14.34 -7.80
C VAL A 176 23.42 -14.30 -9.10
N THR A 177 24.12 -13.20 -9.34
CA THR A 177 24.97 -13.00 -10.51
C THR A 177 26.40 -12.79 -10.04
N TYR A 178 27.32 -13.57 -10.62
CA TYR A 178 28.75 -13.47 -10.36
C TYR A 178 29.48 -12.82 -11.53
N GLU A 179 30.32 -11.84 -11.21
CA GLU A 179 31.28 -11.25 -12.13
C GLU A 179 32.69 -11.47 -11.59
N VAL A 180 33.48 -12.25 -12.33
CA VAL A 180 34.84 -12.63 -11.92
C VAL A 180 35.84 -11.84 -12.76
N ASN A 181 36.61 -10.99 -12.08
CA ASN A 181 37.74 -10.24 -12.61
C ASN A 181 39.04 -10.80 -12.01
N SER A 182 40.20 -10.47 -12.57
CA SER A 182 41.50 -10.99 -12.10
C SER A 182 41.74 -10.67 -10.61
N GLY A 183 41.55 -11.66 -9.73
CA GLY A 183 41.75 -11.55 -8.28
C GLY A 183 40.55 -11.00 -7.47
N GLN A 184 39.44 -10.65 -8.13
CA GLN A 184 38.24 -10.10 -7.48
C GLN A 184 36.97 -10.77 -8.02
N VAL A 185 36.06 -11.13 -7.12
CA VAL A 185 34.73 -11.64 -7.47
C VAL A 185 33.69 -10.68 -6.92
N THR A 186 32.77 -10.24 -7.77
CA THR A 186 31.60 -9.46 -7.37
C THR A 186 30.37 -10.36 -7.44
N LYS A 187 29.63 -10.43 -6.35
CA LYS A 187 28.35 -11.14 -6.22
C LYS A 187 27.25 -10.11 -6.07
N VAL A 188 26.32 -10.08 -7.01
CA VAL A 188 25.10 -9.27 -6.93
C VAL A 188 23.93 -10.20 -6.64
N LYS A 189 23.16 -9.90 -5.59
CA LYS A 189 21.99 -10.69 -5.21
C LYS A 189 20.70 -9.95 -5.54
N ASP A 190 19.80 -10.60 -6.27
CA ASP A 190 18.45 -10.10 -6.50
C ASP A 190 17.55 -10.43 -5.30
N LEU A 191 17.43 -9.47 -4.38
CA LEU A 191 16.67 -9.61 -3.15
C LEU A 191 15.15 -9.76 -3.38
N LYS A 192 14.62 -9.35 -4.54
CA LYS A 192 13.20 -9.53 -4.87
C LYS A 192 12.87 -10.98 -5.26
N SER A 193 13.89 -11.76 -5.65
CA SER A 193 13.74 -13.19 -5.99
C SER A 193 13.85 -14.14 -4.79
N CYS A 194 14.19 -13.61 -3.61
CA CYS A 194 14.53 -14.39 -2.43
C CYS A 194 13.32 -14.95 -1.67
N SER A 195 13.39 -16.22 -1.23
CA SER A 195 12.28 -16.86 -0.50
C SER A 195 12.01 -16.32 0.92
N ASN A 196 13.02 -15.79 1.63
CA ASN A 196 12.82 -15.24 2.99
C ASN A 196 12.35 -13.79 2.98
N HIS A 197 12.44 -13.09 1.85
CA HIS A 197 11.80 -11.80 1.69
C HIS A 197 10.38 -12.05 1.22
N GLN A 198 9.43 -11.98 2.16
CA GLN A 198 8.03 -11.88 1.77
C GLN A 198 7.83 -10.46 1.24
N ASN A 199 7.32 -10.35 0.01
CA ASN A 199 6.79 -9.08 -0.46
C ASN A 199 5.69 -8.69 0.53
N ALA A 200 5.87 -7.54 1.20
CA ALA A 200 4.80 -6.99 2.00
C ALA A 200 3.57 -6.78 1.11
N PRO A 201 2.35 -6.97 1.63
CA PRO A 201 1.14 -6.72 0.86
C PRO A 201 1.19 -5.27 0.37
N SER A 202 1.19 -5.08 -0.95
CA SER A 202 1.12 -3.75 -1.54
C SER A 202 -0.25 -3.16 -1.24
N ALA A 203 -0.30 -1.85 -1.01
CA ALA A 203 -1.58 -1.14 -1.02
C ALA A 203 -2.31 -1.41 -2.35
N THR A 204 -3.63 -1.53 -2.29
CA THR A 204 -4.47 -1.80 -3.47
C THR A 204 -4.34 -0.69 -4.52
N ASN A 205 -4.22 0.56 -4.07
CA ASN A 205 -3.90 1.70 -4.93
C ASN A 205 -2.42 2.08 -4.81
N LYS A 206 -1.71 2.13 -5.95
CA LYS A 206 -0.28 2.48 -6.03
C LYS A 206 0.04 3.90 -5.55
N VAL A 207 -0.89 4.86 -5.62
CA VAL A 207 -0.65 6.24 -5.10
C VAL A 207 -0.38 6.23 -3.59
N LEU A 208 -1.09 5.36 -2.85
CA LEU A 208 -0.93 5.14 -1.40
C LEU A 208 0.10 4.06 -1.08
N GLY A 209 0.67 3.44 -2.11
CA GLY A 209 1.65 2.38 -2.00
C GLY A 209 3.04 2.91 -1.66
N LEU A 210 3.91 1.96 -1.33
CA LEU A 210 5.33 2.22 -1.17
C LEU A 210 6.12 1.53 -2.26
N GLU A 211 7.20 2.17 -2.66
CA GLU A 211 8.20 1.59 -3.53
C GLU A 211 9.33 1.01 -2.69
N TRP A 212 9.66 -0.27 -2.95
CA TRP A 212 10.77 -0.96 -2.31
C TRP A 212 11.87 -1.28 -3.34
N SER A 213 13.03 -0.68 -3.14
CA SER A 213 14.22 -0.85 -3.97
C SER A 213 15.39 -1.43 -3.14
N PRO A 214 15.49 -2.77 -3.07
CA PRO A 214 16.60 -3.44 -2.40
C PRO A 214 17.80 -3.65 -3.34
N LYS A 215 19.01 -3.60 -2.77
CA LYS A 215 20.27 -3.90 -3.47
C LYS A 215 21.22 -4.62 -2.52
N SER A 216 21.82 -5.73 -2.95
CA SER A 216 22.88 -6.41 -2.19
C SER A 216 24.07 -6.73 -3.10
N VAL A 217 25.24 -6.24 -2.72
CA VAL A 217 26.49 -6.40 -3.45
C VAL A 217 27.59 -6.84 -2.50
N ALA A 218 28.25 -7.95 -2.82
CA ALA A 218 29.40 -8.45 -2.09
C ALA A 218 30.63 -8.50 -3.01
N SER A 219 31.75 -7.96 -2.53
CA SER A 219 33.04 -7.99 -3.21
C SER A 219 34.01 -8.87 -2.43
N TYR A 220 34.59 -9.85 -3.12
CA TYR A 220 35.54 -10.81 -2.58
C TYR A 220 36.91 -10.55 -3.22
N THR A 221 37.94 -10.39 -2.41
CA THR A 221 39.33 -10.22 -2.87
C THR A 221 40.15 -11.43 -2.48
N PHE A 222 40.92 -11.96 -3.43
CA PHE A 222 41.78 -13.12 -3.22
C PHE A 222 43.26 -12.74 -3.31
N GLU A 223 44.09 -13.31 -2.44
CA GLU A 223 45.55 -13.16 -2.47
C GLU A 223 46.20 -14.52 -2.34
N SER A 224 47.12 -14.85 -3.26
CA SER A 224 47.76 -16.18 -3.33
C SER A 224 46.75 -17.35 -3.34
N GLY A 225 45.58 -17.14 -3.97
CA GLY A 225 44.51 -18.13 -4.10
C GLY A 225 43.65 -18.37 -2.85
N LEU A 226 43.84 -17.59 -1.78
CA LEU A 226 43.05 -17.62 -0.54
C LEU A 226 42.16 -16.37 -0.41
N LEU A 227 41.05 -16.49 0.30
CA LEU A 227 40.13 -15.39 0.57
C LEU A 227 40.77 -14.36 1.52
N LYS A 228 41.18 -13.21 1.01
CA LYS A 228 41.81 -12.14 1.82
C LYS A 228 40.77 -11.28 2.53
N SER A 229 39.77 -10.83 1.79
CA SER A 229 38.72 -9.98 2.35
C SER A 229 37.39 -10.12 1.62
N VAL A 230 36.31 -9.87 2.35
CA VAL A 230 34.94 -9.77 1.86
C VAL A 230 34.36 -8.46 2.37
N SER A 231 33.80 -7.66 1.47
CA SER A 231 33.01 -6.49 1.81
C SER A 231 31.62 -6.62 1.20
N LEU A 232 30.59 -6.58 2.04
CA LEU A 232 29.21 -6.69 1.63
C LEU A 232 28.45 -5.43 2.04
N GLU A 233 27.70 -4.87 1.11
CA GLU A 233 26.75 -3.80 1.37
C GLU A 233 25.37 -4.21 0.84
N GLU A 234 24.40 -4.20 1.74
CA GLU A 234 22.99 -4.43 1.46
C GLU A 234 22.21 -3.18 1.86
N THR A 235 21.40 -2.67 0.93
CA THR A 235 20.60 -1.46 1.09
C THR A 235 19.15 -1.76 0.77
N HIS A 236 18.24 -1.32 1.62
CA HIS A 236 16.80 -1.33 1.36
C HIS A 236 16.30 0.11 1.45
N SER A 237 15.91 0.68 0.31
CA SER A 237 15.22 1.97 0.25
C SER A 237 13.72 1.71 0.14
N ILE A 238 12.96 2.27 1.07
CA ILE A 238 11.50 2.18 1.11
C ILE A 238 10.93 3.59 1.17
N THR A 239 10.20 3.98 0.13
CA THR A 239 9.69 5.35 -0.05
C THR A 239 8.20 5.34 -0.32
N LEU A 240 7.48 6.32 0.21
CA LEU A 240 6.07 6.54 -0.09
C LEU A 240 5.91 7.14 -1.49
N ASN A 241 5.07 6.54 -2.34
CA ASN A 241 4.95 6.95 -3.75
C ASN A 241 4.46 8.40 -3.91
N MET A 242 3.46 8.81 -3.12
CA MET A 242 2.97 10.19 -3.14
C MET A 242 3.97 11.23 -2.61
N ARG A 243 5.02 10.81 -1.89
CA ARG A 243 6.03 11.71 -1.31
C ARG A 243 7.31 10.95 -0.98
N THR A 244 8.27 10.97 -1.91
CA THR A 244 9.52 10.22 -1.80
C THR A 244 10.42 10.70 -0.65
N GLU A 245 10.26 11.95 -0.21
CA GLU A 245 10.91 12.48 1.00
C GLU A 245 10.54 11.70 2.28
N VAL A 246 9.34 11.12 2.30
CA VAL A 246 8.86 10.25 3.37
C VAL A 246 9.32 8.83 3.05
N GLY A 247 10.60 8.58 3.34
CA GLY A 247 11.24 7.30 3.10
C GLY A 247 12.26 6.96 4.17
N LYS A 248 12.60 5.67 4.22
CA LYS A 248 13.60 5.12 5.13
C LYS A 248 14.56 4.24 4.34
N THR A 249 15.84 4.40 4.63
CA THR A 249 16.88 3.51 4.17
C THR A 249 17.35 2.62 5.32
N VAL A 250 17.47 1.33 5.06
CA VAL A 250 18.19 0.39 5.92
C VAL A 250 19.44 -0.05 5.18
N VAL A 251 20.62 0.15 5.79
CA VAL A 251 21.90 -0.27 5.22
C VAL A 251 22.59 -1.24 6.17
N SER A 252 22.85 -2.45 5.67
CA SER A 252 23.59 -3.50 6.35
C SER A 252 24.95 -3.64 5.68
N ARG A 253 26.02 -3.56 6.47
CA ARG A 253 27.40 -3.75 6.00
C ARG A 253 28.03 -4.90 6.75
N GLN A 254 28.75 -5.74 6.02
CA GLN A 254 29.64 -6.75 6.61
C GLN A 254 31.03 -6.65 6.01
N ARG A 255 32.05 -6.80 6.86
CA ARG A 255 33.45 -6.87 6.45
C ARG A 255 34.11 -8.05 7.13
N LEU A 256 34.80 -8.86 6.35
CA LEU A 256 35.64 -9.95 6.84
C LEU A 256 37.05 -9.75 6.24
N GLU A 257 38.08 -9.68 7.07
CA GLU A 257 39.46 -9.41 6.61
C GLU A 257 40.46 -10.33 7.30
N MET A 258 41.29 -11.03 6.52
CA MET A 258 42.24 -11.99 7.04
C MET A 258 43.38 -11.28 7.78
N LEU A 259 43.61 -11.67 9.04
CA LEU A 259 44.70 -11.16 9.88
C LEU A 259 45.90 -12.12 9.86
N SER A 260 45.66 -13.40 10.09
CA SER A 260 46.72 -14.42 10.16
C SER A 260 46.25 -15.80 9.70
N ALA A 261 47.22 -16.63 9.31
CA ALA A 261 47.03 -18.04 8.97
C ALA A 261 48.08 -18.89 9.69
N GLU A 262 47.70 -19.48 10.81
CA GLU A 262 48.58 -20.24 11.71
C GLU A 262 48.44 -21.75 11.49
N GLY A 263 49.49 -22.51 11.77
CA GLY A 263 49.44 -23.98 11.81
C GLY A 263 48.96 -24.48 13.17
N GLY A 264 48.29 -25.64 13.23
CA GLY A 264 47.94 -26.28 14.50
C GLY A 264 46.47 -26.66 14.69
N ALA A 265 45.65 -26.61 13.64
CA ALA A 265 44.27 -27.13 13.73
C ALA A 265 44.28 -28.67 13.73
N LYS A 266 43.66 -29.29 14.73
CA LYS A 266 43.52 -30.75 14.81
C LYS A 266 42.67 -31.26 13.64
N GLN A 267 43.28 -32.04 12.75
CA GLN A 267 42.54 -32.69 11.67
C GLN A 267 41.90 -33.99 12.14
N LEU A 268 40.64 -34.19 11.78
CA LEU A 268 39.88 -35.40 12.00
C LEU A 268 40.21 -36.43 10.91
N LYS A 269 40.42 -37.68 11.33
CA LYS A 269 40.59 -38.80 10.39
C LYS A 269 39.22 -39.43 10.15
N ALA A 270 38.60 -39.14 9.01
CA ALA A 270 37.31 -39.67 8.60
C ALA A 270 37.26 -39.89 7.08
N LYS A 271 36.49 -40.88 6.62
CA LYS A 271 36.32 -41.17 5.18
C LYS A 271 35.18 -40.38 4.57
N THR A 272 34.12 -40.12 5.33
CA THR A 272 32.95 -39.34 4.92
C THR A 272 32.78 -38.07 5.76
N ALA A 273 32.01 -37.11 5.25
CA ALA A 273 31.66 -35.90 6.00
C ALA A 273 30.86 -36.24 7.27
N GLU A 274 29.98 -37.24 7.20
CA GLU A 274 29.17 -37.74 8.33
C GLU A 274 30.04 -38.32 9.45
N GLU A 275 31.03 -39.15 9.10
CA GLU A 275 32.01 -39.67 10.06
C GLU A 275 32.84 -38.55 10.68
N ALA A 276 33.18 -37.51 9.90
CA ALA A 276 33.91 -36.34 10.38
C ALA A 276 33.07 -35.52 11.37
N LEU A 277 31.78 -35.34 11.09
CA LEU A 277 30.84 -34.68 11.98
C LEU A 277 30.67 -35.45 13.30
N ALA A 278 30.45 -36.77 13.24
CA ALA A 278 30.32 -37.60 14.43
C ALA A 278 31.60 -37.58 15.30
N SER A 279 32.76 -37.47 14.65
CA SER A 279 34.07 -37.43 15.33
C SER A 279 34.46 -36.04 15.86
N ALA A 280 33.74 -34.98 15.49
CA ALA A 280 34.03 -33.61 15.92
C ALA A 280 33.69 -33.38 17.41
N GLY A 281 32.84 -34.24 18.01
CA GLY A 281 32.31 -34.10 19.36
C GLY A 281 31.23 -33.02 19.45
N GLY A 282 30.47 -32.97 20.57
CA GLY A 282 29.35 -32.04 20.76
C GLY A 282 27.98 -32.61 20.34
N GLN A 283 26.88 -31.99 20.80
CA GLN A 283 25.51 -32.39 20.42
C GLN A 283 25.03 -31.55 19.22
N HIS A 284 25.82 -31.46 18.16
CA HIS A 284 25.49 -30.55 17.05
C HIS A 284 24.22 -30.97 16.30
N ALA A 285 23.24 -30.07 16.24
CA ALA A 285 22.00 -30.25 15.49
C ALA A 285 22.10 -29.57 14.11
N SER A 286 21.68 -30.29 13.06
CA SER A 286 21.57 -29.72 11.71
C SER A 286 20.49 -28.64 11.69
N ARG A 287 20.83 -27.47 11.14
CA ARG A 287 19.93 -26.32 10.99
C ARG A 287 19.85 -25.87 9.54
N PRO A 288 18.67 -25.40 9.10
CA PRO A 288 18.55 -24.76 7.81
C PRO A 288 19.36 -23.45 7.79
N LEU A 289 19.94 -23.17 6.62
CA LEU A 289 20.73 -21.97 6.36
C LEU A 289 19.88 -20.68 6.29
N PRO A 290 18.65 -20.68 5.73
CA PRO A 290 17.75 -19.54 5.81
C PRO A 290 17.47 -19.09 7.25
N SER A 291 17.37 -17.78 7.48
CA SER A 291 17.13 -17.23 8.82
C SER A 291 15.79 -17.68 9.43
N GLY A 292 15.79 -17.94 10.74
CA GLY A 292 14.57 -18.24 11.50
C GLY A 292 13.89 -16.97 12.01
N LYS A 293 12.57 -17.03 12.24
CA LYS A 293 11.81 -15.94 12.88
C LYS A 293 11.98 -15.98 14.40
N PRO A 294 12.67 -15.02 15.04
CA PRO A 294 12.71 -14.96 16.49
C PRO A 294 11.31 -14.65 17.03
N ARG A 295 10.92 -15.28 18.14
CA ARG A 295 9.72 -14.88 18.86
C ARG A 295 10.04 -13.62 19.65
N HIS A 296 9.29 -12.55 19.41
CA HIS A 296 9.43 -11.32 20.18
C HIS A 296 8.60 -11.46 21.47
N GLU A 297 9.17 -12.09 22.50
CA GLU A 297 8.55 -12.13 23.82
C GLU A 297 8.78 -10.79 24.51
N CYS A 298 7.84 -9.86 24.34
CA CYS A 298 7.91 -8.58 25.03
C CYS A 298 7.50 -8.73 26.50
N ALA A 299 8.49 -8.94 27.38
CA ALA A 299 8.27 -9.14 28.82
C ALA A 299 7.67 -7.92 29.55
N SER A 300 7.65 -6.72 28.92
CA SER A 300 7.19 -5.46 29.55
C SER A 300 6.20 -4.65 28.70
N CYS A 301 5.67 -5.23 27.61
CA CYS A 301 4.70 -4.50 26.79
C CYS A 301 3.39 -4.29 27.56
N PRO A 302 2.85 -3.07 27.58
CA PRO A 302 1.55 -2.81 28.20
C PRO A 302 0.45 -3.56 27.43
N SER A 303 -0.53 -4.11 28.15
CA SER A 303 -1.70 -4.75 27.54
C SER A 303 -2.53 -3.76 26.71
N ALA A 304 -3.36 -4.28 25.82
CA ALA A 304 -4.27 -3.47 25.01
C ALA A 304 -5.16 -2.58 25.89
N LYS A 305 -5.67 -3.11 27.00
CA LYS A 305 -6.44 -2.35 28.00
C LYS A 305 -5.67 -1.17 28.59
N LYS A 306 -4.38 -1.36 28.92
CA LYS A 306 -3.54 -0.30 29.49
C LYS A 306 -3.19 0.78 28.46
N GLN A 307 -3.03 0.40 27.20
CA GLN A 307 -2.83 1.35 26.11
C GLN A 307 -4.10 2.17 25.85
N LEU A 308 -5.27 1.53 25.82
CA LEU A 308 -6.56 2.21 25.67
C LEU A 308 -6.79 3.24 26.77
N SER A 309 -6.58 2.88 28.03
CA SER A 309 -6.77 3.82 29.14
C SER A 309 -5.82 5.03 29.07
N ALA A 310 -4.60 4.85 28.56
CA ALA A 310 -3.63 5.94 28.41
C ALA A 310 -4.04 6.97 27.34
N VAL A 311 -4.75 6.52 26.28
CA VAL A 311 -5.08 7.38 25.13
C VAL A 311 -6.54 7.77 25.04
N ARG A 312 -7.44 7.16 25.83
CA ARG A 312 -8.91 7.34 25.75
C ARG A 312 -9.34 8.82 25.70
N ARG A 313 -8.71 9.68 26.51
CA ARG A 313 -9.01 11.13 26.53
C ARG A 313 -8.81 11.82 25.18
N HIS A 314 -7.94 11.28 24.33
CA HIS A 314 -7.64 11.80 22.99
C HIS A 314 -8.54 11.21 21.90
N LEU A 315 -9.45 10.29 22.25
CA LEU A 315 -10.41 9.69 21.32
C LEU A 315 -11.77 10.37 21.36
N HIS A 316 -11.97 11.36 22.23
CA HIS A 316 -13.24 12.07 22.31
C HIS A 316 -13.58 12.77 20.98
N PRO A 317 -14.87 12.82 20.59
CA PRO A 317 -15.32 13.41 19.32
C PRO A 317 -14.86 14.85 19.07
N GLU A 318 -14.68 15.64 20.13
CA GLU A 318 -14.20 17.03 20.06
C GLU A 318 -12.73 17.13 19.62
N THR A 319 -11.93 16.11 19.93
CA THR A 319 -10.49 16.09 19.65
C THR A 319 -10.13 15.45 18.32
N LEU A 320 -11.10 14.86 17.59
CA LEU A 320 -10.83 14.08 16.36
C LEU A 320 -10.01 14.83 15.30
N SER A 321 -10.22 16.14 15.17
CA SER A 321 -9.47 16.99 14.22
C SER A 321 -8.02 17.26 14.64
N GLN A 322 -7.58 16.82 15.83
CA GLN A 322 -6.23 17.04 16.34
C GLN A 322 -5.28 15.90 15.93
N THR A 323 -4.03 16.26 15.64
CA THR A 323 -2.98 15.30 15.28
C THR A 323 -2.64 14.31 16.39
N VAL A 324 -2.99 14.61 17.65
CA VAL A 324 -2.78 13.70 18.78
C VAL A 324 -3.71 12.49 18.66
N THR A 325 -4.95 12.69 18.22
CA THR A 325 -5.95 11.63 18.06
C THR A 325 -5.53 10.62 17.00
N THR A 326 -5.04 11.07 15.85
CA THR A 326 -4.54 10.18 14.79
C THR A 326 -3.31 9.37 15.24
N ARG A 327 -2.41 9.95 16.06
CA ARG A 327 -1.29 9.23 16.68
C ARG A 327 -1.77 8.21 17.72
N SER A 328 -2.69 8.60 18.59
CA SER A 328 -3.31 7.72 19.59
C SER A 328 -4.00 6.52 18.95
N PHE A 329 -4.74 6.76 17.87
CA PHE A 329 -5.34 5.72 17.05
C PHE A 329 -4.30 4.73 16.51
N LEU A 330 -3.20 5.20 15.91
CA LEU A 330 -2.15 4.31 15.39
C LEU A 330 -1.49 3.47 16.50
N MET A 331 -1.30 4.04 17.70
CA MET A 331 -0.80 3.28 18.85
C MET A 331 -1.76 2.17 19.26
N LEU A 332 -3.08 2.41 19.21
CA LEU A 332 -4.09 1.38 19.50
C LEU A 332 -4.13 0.30 18.45
N VAL A 333 -4.09 0.65 17.16
CA VAL A 333 -4.04 -0.34 16.07
C VAL A 333 -2.87 -1.30 16.26
N ARG A 334 -1.69 -0.81 16.64
CA ARG A 334 -0.52 -1.65 16.94
C ARG A 334 -0.76 -2.55 18.16
N ALA A 335 -1.31 -2.01 19.24
CA ALA A 335 -1.59 -2.77 20.45
C ALA A 335 -2.62 -3.89 20.21
N PHE A 336 -3.68 -3.60 19.46
CA PHE A 336 -4.76 -4.54 19.19
C PHE A 336 -4.38 -5.64 18.19
N ARG A 337 -3.39 -5.41 17.30
CA ARG A 337 -2.88 -6.45 16.40
C ARG A 337 -2.33 -7.68 17.12
N GLY A 338 -1.78 -7.49 18.32
CA GLY A 338 -1.26 -8.57 19.16
C GLY A 338 -2.24 -9.10 20.21
N ALA A 339 -3.46 -8.54 20.30
CA ALA A 339 -4.43 -8.88 21.34
C ALA A 339 -5.30 -10.08 20.94
N GLU A 340 -5.75 -10.82 21.94
CA GLU A 340 -6.63 -11.98 21.74
C GLU A 340 -8.10 -11.58 21.64
N TYR A 341 -8.90 -12.41 20.96
CA TYR A 341 -10.34 -12.21 20.77
C TYR A 341 -11.09 -11.87 22.08
N GLY A 342 -10.83 -12.63 23.16
CA GLY A 342 -11.54 -12.45 24.43
C GLY A 342 -11.17 -11.14 25.16
N GLU A 343 -9.96 -10.63 24.97
CA GLU A 343 -9.58 -9.30 25.50
C GLU A 343 -10.28 -8.21 24.69
N LEU A 344 -10.25 -8.30 23.36
CA LEU A 344 -10.86 -7.31 22.45
C LEU A 344 -12.38 -7.21 22.63
N LEU A 345 -13.09 -8.34 22.76
CA LEU A 345 -14.53 -8.34 22.97
C LEU A 345 -14.91 -7.62 24.27
N ARG A 346 -14.21 -7.92 25.38
CA ARG A 346 -14.44 -7.24 26.67
C ARG A 346 -14.17 -5.74 26.58
N LEU A 347 -13.16 -5.33 25.82
CA LEU A 347 -12.88 -3.92 25.60
C LEU A 347 -14.02 -3.21 24.88
N LEU A 348 -14.68 -3.85 23.91
CA LEU A 348 -15.87 -3.28 23.23
C LEU A 348 -17.06 -3.17 24.18
N GLU A 349 -17.32 -4.21 24.98
CA GLU A 349 -18.44 -4.26 25.93
C GLU A 349 -18.28 -3.24 27.08
N ASP A 350 -17.05 -3.02 27.55
CA ASP A 350 -16.72 -2.10 28.66
C ASP A 350 -16.60 -0.62 28.22
N GLU A 351 -16.56 -0.31 26.92
CA GLU A 351 -16.23 1.04 26.44
C GLU A 351 -17.42 2.01 26.57
N PRO A 352 -17.19 3.26 27.03
CA PRO A 352 -18.22 4.29 27.04
C PRO A 352 -18.74 4.64 25.64
N LYS A 353 -20.02 5.01 25.54
CA LYS A 353 -20.67 5.40 24.28
C LYS A 353 -19.91 6.51 23.53
N ASP A 354 -19.35 7.47 24.25
CA ASP A 354 -18.68 8.64 23.66
C ASP A 354 -17.40 8.29 22.88
N THR A 355 -16.72 7.18 23.23
CA THR A 355 -15.45 6.74 22.61
C THR A 355 -15.57 5.42 21.87
N LEU A 356 -16.75 4.77 21.93
CA LEU A 356 -17.01 3.47 21.33
C LEU A 356 -16.80 3.49 19.81
N LEU A 357 -17.23 4.55 19.11
CA LEU A 357 -17.08 4.63 17.65
C LEU A 357 -15.61 4.67 17.23
N GLN A 358 -14.75 5.39 17.97
CA GLN A 358 -13.31 5.44 17.72
C GLN A 358 -12.62 4.12 18.07
N LEU A 359 -13.15 3.39 19.06
CA LEU A 359 -12.68 2.05 19.38
C LEU A 359 -13.02 1.06 18.24
N ILE A 360 -14.23 1.15 17.69
CA ILE A 360 -14.65 0.38 16.51
C ILE A 360 -13.74 0.69 15.32
N ASP A 361 -13.41 1.96 15.08
CA ASP A 361 -12.46 2.37 14.03
C ASP A 361 -11.10 1.70 14.23
N ALA A 362 -10.56 1.78 15.43
CA ALA A 362 -9.24 1.24 15.75
C ALA A 362 -9.22 -0.29 15.60
N MET A 363 -10.22 -1.00 16.12
CA MET A 363 -10.32 -2.44 15.99
C MET A 363 -10.51 -2.87 14.53
N SER A 364 -11.37 -2.18 13.78
CA SER A 364 -11.59 -2.49 12.36
C SER A 364 -10.31 -2.31 11.53
N ALA A 365 -9.54 -1.26 11.83
CA ALA A 365 -8.27 -0.98 11.16
C ALA A 365 -7.15 -2.00 11.46
N THR A 366 -7.26 -2.81 12.52
CA THR A 366 -6.25 -3.83 12.85
C THR A 366 -6.17 -4.92 11.79
N GLN A 367 -7.32 -5.28 11.20
CA GLN A 367 -7.46 -6.29 10.16
C GLN A 367 -6.91 -7.67 10.57
N THR A 368 -7.10 -8.06 11.83
CA THR A 368 -6.79 -9.41 12.34
C THR A 368 -8.05 -10.25 12.51
N ASP A 369 -7.92 -11.58 12.43
CA ASP A 369 -9.04 -12.51 12.66
C ASP A 369 -9.68 -12.32 14.04
N ALA A 370 -8.85 -12.16 15.08
CA ALA A 370 -9.33 -11.96 16.45
C ALA A 370 -10.20 -10.70 16.58
N SER A 371 -9.76 -9.59 15.98
CA SER A 371 -10.51 -8.33 16.02
C SER A 371 -11.78 -8.39 15.17
N LEU A 372 -11.72 -9.01 13.99
CA LEU A 372 -12.89 -9.19 13.13
C LEU A 372 -13.98 -10.00 13.84
N ARG A 373 -13.61 -11.13 14.45
CA ARG A 373 -14.57 -11.96 15.21
C ARG A 373 -15.16 -11.21 16.39
N ALA A 374 -14.37 -10.44 17.12
CA ALA A 374 -14.86 -9.63 18.24
C ALA A 374 -15.89 -8.59 17.76
N LEU A 375 -15.60 -7.88 16.66
CA LEU A 375 -16.51 -6.89 16.08
C LEU A 375 -17.80 -7.51 15.55
N LEU A 376 -17.73 -8.61 14.79
CA LEU A 376 -18.91 -9.29 14.25
C LEU A 376 -19.78 -9.93 15.35
N HIS A 377 -19.20 -10.28 16.49
CA HIS A 377 -19.92 -10.77 17.66
C HIS A 377 -20.61 -9.61 18.42
N PHE A 378 -19.91 -8.49 18.59
CA PHE A 378 -20.45 -7.32 19.28
C PHE A 378 -21.52 -6.58 18.47
N LEU A 379 -21.38 -6.51 17.14
CA LEU A 379 -22.27 -5.78 16.24
C LEU A 379 -23.35 -6.70 15.65
N ASP A 380 -24.56 -6.59 16.21
CA ASP A 380 -25.75 -7.28 15.73
C ASP A 380 -26.59 -6.37 14.82
N LEU A 381 -26.46 -6.56 13.50
CA LEU A 381 -27.19 -5.77 12.49
C LEU A 381 -28.72 -5.96 12.55
N SER A 382 -29.22 -6.97 13.28
CA SER A 382 -30.65 -7.16 13.52
C SER A 382 -31.22 -6.20 14.58
N GLN A 383 -30.36 -5.48 15.31
CA GLN A 383 -30.75 -4.50 16.33
C GLN A 383 -30.62 -3.07 15.80
N GLY A 384 -31.69 -2.29 15.82
CA GLY A 384 -31.66 -0.89 15.33
C GLY A 384 -30.97 0.12 16.26
N SER A 385 -30.66 -0.24 17.50
CA SER A 385 -30.16 0.68 18.54
C SER A 385 -28.72 1.18 18.30
N MET A 386 -27.94 0.48 17.48
CA MET A 386 -26.52 0.73 17.24
C MET A 386 -26.22 1.11 15.78
N ALA A 387 -27.20 1.71 15.09
CA ALA A 387 -27.13 2.10 13.67
C ALA A 387 -25.82 2.81 13.27
N GLU A 388 -25.42 3.83 14.04
CA GLU A 388 -24.19 4.60 13.76
C GLU A 388 -22.93 3.73 13.88
N ALA A 389 -22.88 2.84 14.88
CA ALA A 389 -21.78 1.90 15.07
C ALA A 389 -21.71 0.86 13.93
N HIS A 390 -22.86 0.41 13.43
CA HIS A 390 -22.94 -0.46 12.26
C HIS A 390 -22.37 0.21 11.03
N GLU A 391 -22.83 1.43 10.72
CA GLU A 391 -22.35 2.18 9.55
C GLU A 391 -20.85 2.48 9.67
N ARG A 392 -20.37 2.84 10.87
CA ARG A 392 -18.96 3.09 11.16
C ARG A 392 -18.08 1.87 10.87
N PHE A 393 -18.48 0.70 11.37
CA PHE A 393 -17.80 -0.57 11.11
C PHE A 393 -17.77 -0.90 9.62
N LEU A 394 -18.92 -0.79 8.93
CA LEU A 394 -19.02 -1.10 7.50
C LEU A 394 -18.12 -0.18 6.66
N TYR A 395 -18.10 1.13 6.93
CA TYR A 395 -17.18 2.03 6.24
C TYR A 395 -15.72 1.71 6.55
N ALA A 396 -15.37 1.38 7.80
CA ALA A 396 -14.01 0.97 8.13
C ALA A 396 -13.59 -0.29 7.36
N CYS A 397 -14.49 -1.26 7.16
CA CYS A 397 -14.28 -2.42 6.30
C CYS A 397 -14.08 -2.01 4.83
N ALA A 398 -14.87 -1.06 4.33
CA ALA A 398 -14.73 -0.53 2.97
C ALA A 398 -13.34 0.09 2.74
N PHE A 399 -12.77 0.74 3.76
CA PHE A 399 -11.45 1.35 3.74
C PHE A 399 -10.30 0.41 4.14
N ALA A 400 -10.57 -0.88 4.40
CA ALA A 400 -9.53 -1.84 4.76
C ALA A 400 -8.37 -1.83 3.75
N THR A 401 -7.14 -1.71 4.27
CA THR A 401 -5.92 -1.63 3.46
C THR A 401 -5.46 -2.99 2.93
N LYS A 402 -5.81 -4.07 3.64
CA LYS A 402 -5.49 -5.47 3.37
C LYS A 402 -6.74 -6.33 3.62
N PRO A 403 -7.79 -6.21 2.79
CA PRO A 403 -9.00 -7.01 2.98
C PRO A 403 -8.69 -8.50 2.86
N SER A 404 -9.37 -9.32 3.67
CA SER A 404 -9.23 -10.77 3.69
C SER A 404 -10.50 -11.45 3.18
N GLN A 405 -10.37 -12.70 2.72
CA GLN A 405 -11.54 -13.52 2.37
C GLN A 405 -12.46 -13.76 3.57
N GLN A 406 -11.88 -13.86 4.78
CA GLN A 406 -12.64 -13.99 6.02
C GLN A 406 -13.51 -12.77 6.31
N LEU A 407 -13.01 -11.56 6.05
CA LEU A 407 -13.79 -10.33 6.16
C LEU A 407 -14.99 -10.36 5.21
N LEU A 408 -14.76 -10.73 3.94
CA LEU A 408 -15.85 -10.81 2.96
C LEU A 408 -16.89 -11.86 3.35
N SER A 409 -16.48 -13.09 3.69
CA SER A 409 -17.41 -14.13 4.15
C SER A 409 -18.21 -13.70 5.37
N GLY A 410 -17.56 -13.10 6.37
CA GLY A 410 -18.26 -12.62 7.57
C GLY A 410 -19.31 -11.54 7.29
N LEU A 411 -19.12 -10.72 6.25
CA LEU A 411 -20.12 -9.74 5.81
C LEU A 411 -21.24 -10.38 4.95
N LEU A 412 -20.92 -11.38 4.13
CA LEU A 412 -21.93 -12.14 3.37
C LEU A 412 -22.88 -12.88 4.31
N ASP A 413 -22.35 -13.52 5.35
CA ASP A 413 -23.16 -14.21 6.38
C ASP A 413 -24.16 -13.24 7.04
N LYS A 414 -23.76 -11.98 7.26
CA LYS A 414 -24.61 -10.93 7.83
C LYS A 414 -25.67 -10.43 6.86
N LEU A 415 -25.42 -10.48 5.55
CA LEU A 415 -26.37 -10.06 4.52
C LEU A 415 -27.55 -11.03 4.38
N ILE A 416 -27.35 -12.32 4.71
CA ILE A 416 -28.40 -13.35 4.68
C ILE A 416 -29.37 -13.19 5.86
N LEU A 417 -28.91 -12.62 6.97
CA LEU A 417 -29.72 -12.41 8.17
C LEU A 417 -30.63 -11.17 8.05
N PRO A 418 -31.73 -11.11 8.82
CA PRO A 418 -32.57 -9.90 8.87
C PRO A 418 -31.78 -8.69 9.38
N ILE A 419 -31.84 -7.59 8.64
CA ILE A 419 -31.21 -6.31 9.01
C ILE A 419 -32.29 -5.33 9.45
N ALA A 420 -32.09 -4.68 10.60
CA ALA A 420 -33.10 -3.80 11.19
C ALA A 420 -33.42 -2.56 10.35
N GLN A 421 -32.42 -2.01 9.66
CA GLN A 421 -32.50 -0.76 8.93
C GLN A 421 -32.10 -0.95 7.47
N SER A 422 -32.92 -0.44 6.55
CA SER A 422 -32.65 -0.47 5.10
C SER A 422 -31.34 0.21 4.73
N GLU A 423 -31.01 1.32 5.40
CA GLU A 423 -29.79 2.10 5.17
C GLU A 423 -28.52 1.31 5.52
N THR A 424 -28.60 0.50 6.58
CA THR A 424 -27.50 -0.39 6.97
C THR A 424 -27.35 -1.52 5.96
N SER A 425 -28.47 -2.05 5.44
CA SER A 425 -28.47 -3.06 4.37
C SER A 425 -27.84 -2.51 3.09
N ASP A 426 -28.22 -1.32 2.64
CA ASP A 426 -27.65 -0.66 1.47
C ASP A 426 -26.14 -0.44 1.65
N THR A 427 -25.74 0.04 2.83
CA THR A 427 -24.32 0.25 3.15
C THR A 427 -23.55 -1.06 3.08
N LEU A 428 -24.08 -2.15 3.66
CA LEU A 428 -23.46 -3.47 3.62
C LEU A 428 -23.25 -3.96 2.18
N VAL A 429 -24.26 -3.83 1.32
CA VAL A 429 -24.19 -4.19 -0.11
C VAL A 429 -23.11 -3.37 -0.83
N ILE A 430 -23.07 -2.06 -0.62
CA ILE A 430 -22.08 -1.16 -1.22
C ILE A 430 -20.65 -1.50 -0.78
N VAL A 431 -20.47 -1.85 0.49
CA VAL A 431 -19.17 -2.23 1.09
C VAL A 431 -18.70 -3.59 0.58
N ILE A 432 -19.59 -4.56 0.42
CA ILE A 432 -19.27 -5.86 -0.23
C ILE A 432 -18.70 -5.62 -1.63
N GLY A 433 -19.31 -4.70 -2.41
CA GLY A 433 -18.78 -4.29 -3.71
C GLY A 433 -17.35 -3.76 -3.65
N ALA A 434 -17.02 -2.93 -2.66
CA ALA A 434 -15.68 -2.39 -2.47
C ALA A 434 -14.65 -3.47 -2.09
N LEU A 435 -15.03 -4.43 -1.24
CA LEU A 435 -14.17 -5.55 -0.86
C LEU A 435 -13.90 -6.48 -2.05
N VAL A 436 -14.91 -6.79 -2.85
CA VAL A 436 -14.76 -7.57 -4.10
C VAL A 436 -13.74 -6.90 -5.02
N GLY A 437 -13.88 -5.59 -5.27
CA GLY A 437 -12.95 -4.85 -6.11
C GLY A 437 -11.50 -4.92 -5.59
N LYS A 438 -11.30 -4.71 -4.29
CA LYS A 438 -9.98 -4.77 -3.66
C LYS A 438 -9.37 -6.17 -3.67
N LEU A 439 -10.15 -7.22 -3.41
CA LEU A 439 -9.68 -8.61 -3.45
C LEU A 439 -9.32 -9.04 -4.88
N CYS A 440 -10.09 -8.60 -5.89
CA CYS A 440 -9.74 -8.82 -7.29
C CYS A 440 -8.44 -8.09 -7.68
N GLN A 441 -8.24 -6.84 -7.24
CA GLN A 441 -6.98 -6.11 -7.44
C GLN A 441 -5.79 -6.79 -6.76
N ALA A 442 -6.01 -7.49 -5.64
CA ALA A 442 -5.02 -8.31 -4.94
C ALA A 442 -4.80 -9.70 -5.58
N GLY A 443 -5.40 -9.99 -6.74
CA GLY A 443 -5.25 -11.26 -7.46
C GLY A 443 -6.09 -12.41 -6.91
N GLN A 444 -7.13 -12.13 -6.12
CA GLN A 444 -7.99 -13.14 -5.49
C GLN A 444 -9.42 -13.17 -6.08
N CYS A 445 -9.58 -12.77 -7.34
CA CYS A 445 -10.90 -12.64 -7.96
C CYS A 445 -11.64 -13.97 -8.12
N ASP A 446 -10.90 -15.08 -8.21
CA ASP A 446 -11.45 -16.43 -8.37
C ASP A 446 -11.68 -17.16 -7.03
N SER A 447 -11.50 -16.46 -5.90
CA SER A 447 -11.78 -17.05 -4.58
C SER A 447 -13.28 -17.26 -4.37
N ALA A 448 -13.65 -18.36 -3.70
CA ALA A 448 -15.07 -18.72 -3.53
C ALA A 448 -15.94 -17.59 -2.93
N PRO A 449 -15.52 -16.86 -1.87
CA PRO A 449 -16.32 -15.76 -1.34
C PRO A 449 -16.50 -14.59 -2.32
N VAL A 450 -15.51 -14.35 -3.20
CA VAL A 450 -15.59 -13.28 -4.21
C VAL A 450 -16.54 -13.65 -5.32
N VAL A 451 -16.51 -14.91 -5.78
CA VAL A 451 -17.45 -15.41 -6.79
C VAL A 451 -18.89 -15.37 -6.25
N GLU A 452 -19.10 -15.87 -5.04
CA GLU A 452 -20.41 -15.84 -4.36
C GLU A 452 -20.93 -14.40 -4.22
N ALA A 453 -20.09 -13.47 -3.74
CA ALA A 453 -20.47 -12.06 -3.62
C ALA A 453 -20.87 -11.46 -4.98
N ARG A 454 -20.13 -11.76 -6.05
CA ARG A 454 -20.44 -11.25 -7.40
C ARG A 454 -21.80 -11.77 -7.88
N GLU A 455 -22.05 -13.07 -7.76
CA GLU A 455 -23.33 -13.68 -8.14
C GLU A 455 -24.49 -13.07 -7.36
N LEU A 456 -24.30 -12.84 -6.06
CA LEU A 456 -25.29 -12.21 -5.20
C LEU A 456 -25.59 -10.78 -5.65
N LEU A 457 -24.57 -9.97 -5.96
CA LEU A 457 -24.75 -8.59 -6.41
C LEU A 457 -25.51 -8.50 -7.74
N PHE A 458 -25.17 -9.35 -8.72
CA PHE A 458 -25.89 -9.39 -10.00
C PHE A 458 -27.33 -9.88 -9.82
N ALA A 459 -27.52 -10.99 -9.09
CA ALA A 459 -28.85 -11.54 -8.85
C ALA A 459 -29.73 -10.60 -8.01
N GLY A 460 -29.13 -9.79 -7.13
CA GLY A 460 -29.83 -8.77 -6.35
C GLY A 460 -30.33 -7.63 -7.23
N LEU A 461 -29.49 -7.15 -8.16
CA LEU A 461 -29.90 -6.13 -9.14
C LEU A 461 -31.03 -6.63 -10.05
N GLU A 462 -30.99 -7.89 -10.49
CA GLU A 462 -32.04 -8.48 -11.34
C GLU A 462 -33.37 -8.70 -10.61
N ARG A 463 -33.31 -8.97 -9.29
CA ARG A 463 -34.50 -9.24 -8.45
C ARG A 463 -35.11 -7.99 -7.83
N ALA A 464 -34.45 -6.83 -7.91
CA ALA A 464 -34.94 -5.59 -7.32
C ALA A 464 -36.35 -5.26 -7.82
N ALA A 465 -37.30 -5.09 -6.89
CA ALA A 465 -38.71 -4.86 -7.22
C ALA A 465 -38.96 -3.41 -7.65
N SER A 466 -38.09 -2.49 -7.22
CA SER A 466 -38.13 -1.08 -7.58
C SER A 466 -36.76 -0.59 -8.05
N ASP A 467 -36.78 0.47 -8.86
CA ASP A 467 -35.54 1.12 -9.31
C ASP A 467 -34.71 1.65 -8.12
N THR A 468 -35.36 2.09 -7.03
CA THR A 468 -34.71 2.52 -5.79
C THR A 468 -33.96 1.39 -5.07
N GLU A 469 -34.53 0.18 -5.01
CA GLU A 469 -33.83 -0.99 -4.45
C GLU A 469 -32.61 -1.37 -5.31
N GLY A 470 -32.72 -1.21 -6.63
CA GLY A 470 -31.62 -1.48 -7.56
C GLY A 470 -30.42 -0.53 -7.42
N GLN A 471 -30.60 0.67 -6.85
CA GLN A 471 -29.54 1.68 -6.75
C GLN A 471 -28.39 1.22 -5.85
N ALA A 472 -28.68 0.56 -4.71
CA ALA A 472 -27.64 0.04 -3.82
C ALA A 472 -26.75 -0.99 -4.53
N PHE A 473 -27.35 -1.88 -5.34
CA PHE A 473 -26.62 -2.85 -6.14
C PHE A 473 -25.81 -2.19 -7.27
N LEU A 474 -26.35 -1.18 -7.95
CA LEU A 474 -25.59 -0.41 -8.96
C LEU A 474 -24.37 0.29 -8.33
N LEU A 475 -24.53 0.86 -7.13
CA LEU A 475 -23.43 1.48 -6.38
C LEU A 475 -22.39 0.44 -5.92
N ALA A 476 -22.83 -0.76 -5.49
CA ALA A 476 -21.94 -1.86 -5.17
C ALA A 476 -21.13 -2.32 -6.38
N LEU A 477 -21.79 -2.53 -7.54
CA LEU A 477 -21.11 -2.85 -8.80
C LEU A 477 -20.15 -1.72 -9.21
N LYS A 478 -20.49 -0.45 -8.93
CA LYS A 478 -19.60 0.69 -9.21
C LYS A 478 -18.33 0.64 -8.35
N ASN A 479 -18.37 -0.01 -7.19
CA ASN A 479 -17.21 -0.24 -6.34
C ASN A 479 -16.38 -1.47 -6.75
N THR A 480 -16.96 -2.47 -7.41
CA THR A 480 -16.20 -3.68 -7.82
C THR A 480 -15.18 -3.38 -8.91
N LEU A 481 -15.47 -2.41 -9.79
CA LEU A 481 -14.62 -2.03 -10.94
C LEU A 481 -14.26 -3.22 -11.85
N LEU A 482 -15.19 -4.17 -11.99
CA LEU A 482 -14.97 -5.35 -12.83
C LEU A 482 -15.47 -5.13 -14.26
N PRO A 483 -14.71 -5.54 -15.30
CA PRO A 483 -15.08 -5.29 -16.70
C PRO A 483 -16.42 -5.88 -17.15
N ASP A 484 -16.88 -6.97 -16.53
CA ASP A 484 -18.16 -7.62 -16.81
C ASP A 484 -19.37 -6.74 -16.45
N THR A 485 -19.19 -5.76 -15.56
CA THR A 485 -20.24 -4.80 -15.18
C THR A 485 -20.52 -3.73 -16.25
N VAL A 486 -19.61 -3.52 -17.21
CA VAL A 486 -19.72 -2.47 -18.23
C VAL A 486 -21.02 -2.59 -19.04
N GLY A 487 -21.36 -3.81 -19.46
CA GLY A 487 -22.59 -4.08 -20.21
C GLY A 487 -23.85 -3.81 -19.39
N VAL A 488 -23.81 -4.09 -18.09
CA VAL A 488 -24.91 -3.80 -17.16
C VAL A 488 -25.09 -2.30 -17.00
N PHE A 489 -24.00 -1.55 -16.78
CA PHE A 489 -24.10 -0.09 -16.69
C PHE A 489 -24.59 0.55 -17.98
N ALA A 490 -24.14 0.10 -19.15
CA ALA A 490 -24.63 0.62 -20.43
C ALA A 490 -26.15 0.44 -20.58
N ARG A 491 -26.70 -0.72 -20.16
CA ARG A 491 -28.13 -0.99 -20.18
C ARG A 491 -28.90 -0.08 -19.22
N HIS A 492 -28.46 0.04 -17.96
CA HIS A 492 -29.14 0.88 -16.96
C HIS A 492 -29.00 2.38 -17.24
N ALA A 493 -27.92 2.80 -17.89
CA ALA A 493 -27.76 4.16 -18.38
C ALA A 493 -28.83 4.53 -19.43
N GLU A 494 -29.18 3.60 -20.32
CA GLU A 494 -30.14 3.87 -21.41
C GLU A 494 -31.61 3.68 -20.98
N VAL A 495 -31.91 2.69 -20.13
CA VAL A 495 -33.30 2.28 -19.79
C VAL A 495 -33.74 2.78 -18.41
N GLY A 496 -32.83 2.96 -17.46
CA GLY A 496 -33.14 3.29 -16.06
C GLY A 496 -33.87 4.62 -15.85
N SER A 497 -34.30 4.87 -14.61
CA SER A 497 -34.79 6.19 -14.19
C SER A 497 -33.63 7.19 -14.04
N GLY A 498 -33.90 8.49 -13.86
CA GLY A 498 -32.88 9.53 -13.73
C GLY A 498 -31.73 9.16 -12.80
N ALA A 499 -32.03 8.80 -11.55
CA ALA A 499 -31.01 8.46 -10.55
C ALA A 499 -30.21 7.21 -10.93
N SER A 500 -30.87 6.12 -11.32
CA SER A 500 -30.19 4.87 -11.73
C SER A 500 -29.35 5.05 -12.99
N SER A 501 -29.82 5.83 -13.96
CA SER A 501 -29.06 6.15 -15.18
C SER A 501 -27.84 7.00 -14.86
N VAL A 502 -27.95 7.98 -13.95
CA VAL A 502 -26.79 8.77 -13.48
C VAL A 502 -25.78 7.89 -12.75
N ILE A 503 -26.22 6.99 -11.86
CA ILE A 503 -25.33 6.05 -11.15
C ILE A 503 -24.60 5.16 -12.18
N ALA A 504 -25.32 4.65 -13.17
CA ALA A 504 -24.76 3.78 -14.20
C ALA A 504 -23.73 4.50 -15.08
N ILE A 505 -24.02 5.73 -15.53
CA ILE A 505 -23.07 6.56 -16.30
C ILE A 505 -21.84 6.90 -15.43
N SER A 506 -22.05 7.23 -14.16
CA SER A 506 -20.96 7.47 -13.22
C SER A 506 -20.13 6.20 -12.93
N GLY A 507 -20.74 5.02 -13.02
CA GLY A 507 -20.05 3.72 -13.01
C GLY A 507 -19.15 3.55 -14.21
N LEU A 508 -19.68 3.79 -15.43
CA LEU A 508 -18.89 3.76 -16.67
C LEU A 508 -17.71 4.72 -16.65
N GLN A 509 -17.86 5.89 -16.02
CA GLN A 509 -16.79 6.89 -15.89
C GLN A 509 -15.55 6.37 -15.15
N ARG A 510 -15.69 5.37 -14.28
CA ARG A 510 -14.58 4.80 -13.51
C ARG A 510 -13.71 3.84 -14.30
N PHE A 511 -14.18 3.36 -15.45
CA PHE A 511 -13.43 2.41 -16.26
C PHE A 511 -12.40 3.10 -17.16
N PRO A 512 -11.28 2.44 -17.47
CA PRO A 512 -10.32 2.94 -18.43
C PRO A 512 -10.92 2.95 -19.85
N ASP A 513 -10.30 3.73 -20.73
CA ASP A 513 -10.88 4.09 -22.03
C ASP A 513 -11.10 2.86 -22.94
N GLU A 514 -10.29 1.81 -22.78
CA GLU A 514 -10.36 0.56 -23.56
C GLU A 514 -11.67 -0.21 -23.33
N LEU A 515 -12.30 -0.01 -22.17
CA LEU A 515 -13.57 -0.66 -21.83
C LEU A 515 -14.80 0.16 -22.25
N ILE A 516 -14.61 1.38 -22.76
CA ILE A 516 -15.69 2.20 -23.33
C ILE A 516 -15.88 1.83 -24.80
N THR A 517 -16.56 0.71 -25.02
CA THR A 517 -16.76 0.11 -26.35
C THR A 517 -17.65 0.98 -27.26
N PRO A 518 -17.64 0.74 -28.59
CA PRO A 518 -18.52 1.44 -29.52
C PRO A 518 -20.02 1.33 -29.17
N GLU A 519 -20.44 0.20 -28.60
CA GLU A 519 -21.81 -0.02 -28.14
C GLU A 519 -22.17 0.92 -26.98
N VAL A 520 -21.26 1.06 -26.01
CA VAL A 520 -21.41 2.00 -24.89
C VAL A 520 -21.49 3.43 -25.42
N ARG A 521 -20.60 3.82 -26.33
CA ARG A 521 -20.62 5.15 -26.96
C ARG A 521 -21.93 5.41 -27.70
N ALA A 522 -22.42 4.43 -28.45
CA ALA A 522 -23.68 4.56 -29.16
C ALA A 522 -24.85 4.79 -28.18
N ALA A 523 -24.86 4.11 -27.03
CA ALA A 523 -25.85 4.35 -25.99
C ALA A 523 -25.75 5.77 -25.40
N LEU A 524 -24.54 6.23 -25.06
CA LEU A 524 -24.32 7.57 -24.52
C LEU A 524 -24.74 8.67 -25.51
N ASN A 525 -24.45 8.50 -26.80
CA ASN A 525 -24.88 9.44 -27.85
C ASN A 525 -26.42 9.46 -27.95
N ARG A 526 -27.08 8.30 -27.92
CA ARG A 526 -28.56 8.22 -27.91
C ARG A 526 -29.19 8.91 -26.71
N ILE A 527 -28.55 8.82 -25.54
CA ILE A 527 -28.98 9.50 -24.31
C ILE A 527 -28.84 11.01 -24.48
N TYR A 528 -27.65 11.50 -24.83
CA TYR A 528 -27.40 12.94 -24.95
C TYR A 528 -28.27 13.62 -26.01
N HIS A 529 -28.36 13.02 -27.20
CA HIS A 529 -29.14 13.52 -28.34
C HIS A 529 -30.61 13.13 -28.32
N GLN A 530 -31.07 12.37 -27.31
CA GLN A 530 -32.46 11.97 -27.11
C GLN A 530 -33.09 11.28 -28.33
N ASN A 531 -32.34 10.44 -29.04
CA ASN A 531 -32.80 9.87 -30.33
C ASN A 531 -33.97 8.88 -30.19
N ARG A 532 -34.20 8.34 -28.98
CA ARG A 532 -35.24 7.31 -28.72
C ARG A 532 -36.30 7.76 -27.74
N ARG A 533 -35.91 8.48 -26.69
CA ARG A 533 -36.80 8.97 -25.63
C ARG A 533 -36.28 10.25 -25.02
N VAL A 534 -37.13 10.90 -24.23
CA VAL A 534 -36.74 12.05 -23.41
C VAL A 534 -35.93 11.56 -22.21
N TYR A 535 -34.89 12.31 -21.83
CA TYR A 535 -34.00 12.02 -20.70
C TYR A 535 -33.83 13.29 -19.87
N GLU A 536 -33.74 13.14 -18.55
CA GLU A 536 -33.42 14.25 -17.64
C GLU A 536 -32.10 14.93 -18.00
N LYS A 537 -32.00 16.23 -17.71
CA LYS A 537 -30.80 17.04 -18.03
C LYS A 537 -29.55 16.48 -17.37
N THR A 538 -29.65 16.01 -16.12
CA THR A 538 -28.55 15.41 -15.35
C THR A 538 -27.97 14.18 -16.04
N VAL A 539 -28.84 13.30 -16.56
CA VAL A 539 -28.46 12.09 -17.29
C VAL A 539 -27.75 12.45 -18.60
N ARG A 540 -28.30 13.41 -19.36
CA ARG A 540 -27.72 13.87 -20.63
C ARG A 540 -26.35 14.53 -20.42
N VAL A 541 -26.23 15.38 -19.41
CA VAL A 541 -24.96 16.03 -19.06
C VAL A 541 -23.93 15.01 -18.62
N ALA A 542 -24.29 14.03 -17.79
CA ALA A 542 -23.38 12.95 -17.40
C ALA A 542 -22.90 12.14 -18.62
N ALA A 543 -23.79 11.82 -19.56
CA ALA A 543 -23.42 11.11 -20.79
C ALA A 543 -22.45 11.94 -21.66
N MET A 544 -22.71 13.24 -21.80
CA MET A 544 -21.83 14.16 -22.53
C MET A 544 -20.46 14.30 -21.89
N GLU A 545 -20.40 14.46 -20.56
CA GLU A 545 -19.12 14.53 -19.84
C GLU A 545 -18.30 13.25 -20.07
N LEU A 546 -18.94 12.08 -20.04
CA LEU A 546 -18.28 10.82 -20.30
C LEU A 546 -17.73 10.73 -21.73
N ILE A 547 -18.53 11.12 -22.74
CA ILE A 547 -18.10 11.16 -24.14
C ILE A 547 -16.88 12.08 -24.30
N LEU A 548 -16.95 13.32 -23.78
CA LEU A 548 -15.89 14.33 -23.96
C LEU A 548 -14.58 14.00 -23.23
N THR A 549 -14.63 13.18 -22.18
CA THR A 549 -13.45 12.82 -21.37
C THR A 549 -12.82 11.50 -21.80
N LYS A 550 -13.56 10.61 -22.47
CA LYS A 550 -13.08 9.29 -22.88
C LYS A 550 -12.79 9.24 -24.39
N GLN A 551 -11.70 9.85 -24.83
CA GLN A 551 -11.21 9.83 -26.23
C GLN A 551 -12.35 9.96 -27.28
N PRO A 552 -13.00 11.12 -27.38
CA PRO A 552 -14.10 11.31 -28.32
C PRO A 552 -13.60 11.34 -29.76
N SER A 553 -14.45 10.89 -30.68
CA SER A 553 -14.26 11.07 -32.12
C SER A 553 -14.56 12.51 -32.54
N LEU A 554 -14.08 12.89 -33.74
CA LEU A 554 -14.37 14.21 -34.33
C LEU A 554 -15.87 14.44 -34.49
N GLU A 555 -16.62 13.42 -34.93
CA GLU A 555 -18.07 13.53 -35.14
C GLU A 555 -18.82 13.67 -33.82
N GLU A 556 -18.42 12.97 -32.75
CA GLU A 556 -19.02 13.13 -31.42
C GLU A 556 -18.85 14.56 -30.91
N VAL A 557 -17.63 15.11 -30.97
CA VAL A 557 -17.38 16.50 -30.55
C VAL A 557 -18.14 17.49 -31.44
N ARG A 558 -18.19 17.25 -32.75
CA ARG A 558 -18.91 18.11 -33.69
C ARG A 558 -20.41 18.12 -33.41
N ASN A 559 -21.02 16.96 -33.21
CA ASN A 559 -22.46 16.84 -32.93
C ASN A 559 -22.84 17.49 -31.59
N ILE A 560 -21.99 17.34 -30.56
CA ILE A 560 -22.18 18.00 -29.27
C ILE A 560 -22.12 19.52 -29.40
N LEU A 561 -21.17 20.06 -30.17
CA LEU A 561 -21.06 21.50 -30.37
C LEU A 561 -22.17 22.06 -31.28
N LEU A 562 -22.62 21.29 -32.28
CA LEU A 562 -23.75 21.66 -33.12
C LEU A 562 -25.09 21.69 -32.37
N SER A 563 -25.22 20.95 -31.27
CA SER A 563 -26.42 21.06 -30.41
C SER A 563 -26.45 22.36 -29.58
N VAL A 564 -25.32 23.06 -29.42
CA VAL A 564 -25.28 24.31 -28.64
C VAL A 564 -26.12 25.38 -29.33
N GLY A 565 -27.18 25.85 -28.65
CA GLY A 565 -28.21 26.74 -29.21
C GLY A 565 -29.57 26.06 -29.42
N GLU A 566 -29.58 24.74 -29.60
CA GLU A 566 -30.80 23.92 -29.66
C GLU A 566 -31.13 23.26 -28.30
N LEU A 567 -30.22 23.37 -27.34
CA LEU A 567 -30.39 22.88 -25.97
C LEU A 567 -30.92 23.99 -25.05
N PRO A 568 -31.60 23.62 -23.93
CA PRO A 568 -31.97 24.56 -22.88
C PRO A 568 -30.81 25.45 -22.43
N ASN A 569 -31.09 26.69 -22.05
CA ASN A 569 -30.08 27.73 -21.80
C ASN A 569 -28.93 27.28 -20.90
N GLU A 570 -29.25 26.74 -19.71
CA GLU A 570 -28.23 26.29 -18.76
C GLU A 570 -27.42 25.09 -19.27
N MET A 571 -28.02 24.19 -20.04
CA MET A 571 -27.32 23.06 -20.65
C MET A 571 -26.40 23.51 -21.78
N SER A 572 -26.88 24.41 -22.65
CA SER A 572 -26.07 25.07 -23.69
C SER A 572 -24.87 25.78 -23.06
N LYS A 573 -25.08 26.53 -21.96
CA LYS A 573 -24.02 27.18 -21.20
C LYS A 573 -23.02 26.18 -20.66
N PHE A 574 -23.50 25.12 -20.02
CA PHE A 574 -22.66 24.09 -19.42
C PHE A 574 -21.75 23.41 -20.47
N VAL A 575 -22.27 23.04 -21.64
CA VAL A 575 -21.47 22.44 -22.73
C VAL A 575 -20.33 23.36 -23.14
N VAL A 576 -20.61 24.65 -23.38
CA VAL A 576 -19.59 25.63 -23.79
C VAL A 576 -18.52 25.79 -22.70
N VAL A 577 -18.94 25.96 -21.45
CA VAL A 577 -17.98 26.14 -20.34
C VAL A 577 -17.15 24.87 -20.13
N ARG A 578 -17.74 23.68 -20.26
CA ARG A 578 -17.00 22.42 -20.14
C ARG A 578 -15.98 22.23 -21.25
N ILE A 579 -16.30 22.60 -22.50
CA ILE A 579 -15.35 22.58 -23.62
C ILE A 579 -14.19 23.54 -23.35
N ASN A 580 -14.48 24.75 -22.88
CA ASN A 580 -13.45 25.73 -22.52
C ASN A 580 -12.56 25.25 -21.37
N ASP A 581 -13.15 24.60 -20.36
CA ASP A 581 -12.42 23.99 -19.24
C ASP A 581 -11.45 22.90 -19.73
N LEU A 582 -11.92 21.97 -20.57
CA LEU A 582 -11.07 20.93 -21.15
C LEU A 582 -9.89 21.52 -21.93
N LEU A 583 -10.13 22.57 -22.71
CA LEU A 583 -9.09 23.29 -23.47
C LEU A 583 -8.10 24.04 -22.57
N HIS A 584 -8.62 24.71 -21.53
CA HIS A 584 -7.85 25.46 -20.55
C HIS A 584 -6.93 24.55 -19.75
N PHE A 585 -7.48 23.46 -19.22
CA PHE A 585 -6.78 22.45 -18.42
C PHE A 585 -5.89 21.52 -19.27
N ARG A 586 -5.89 21.69 -20.60
CA ARG A 586 -5.10 20.89 -21.56
C ARG A 586 -5.37 19.38 -21.43
N HIS A 587 -6.63 19.02 -21.20
CA HIS A 587 -7.05 17.62 -21.14
C HIS A 587 -6.63 16.86 -22.42
N PRO A 588 -6.31 15.56 -22.39
CA PRO A 588 -5.88 14.79 -23.57
C PRO A 588 -6.81 14.96 -24.79
N THR A 589 -8.11 15.12 -24.57
CA THR A 589 -9.13 15.30 -25.60
C THR A 589 -9.14 16.70 -26.24
N SER A 590 -8.36 17.65 -25.71
CA SER A 590 -8.22 19.02 -26.25
C SER A 590 -7.76 19.05 -27.70
N GLN A 591 -6.97 18.08 -28.15
CA GLN A 591 -6.46 18.05 -29.53
C GLN A 591 -7.61 17.88 -30.53
N VAL A 592 -8.49 16.91 -30.28
CA VAL A 592 -9.69 16.64 -31.09
C VAL A 592 -10.62 17.85 -31.06
N ILE A 593 -10.85 18.43 -29.87
CA ILE A 593 -11.69 19.63 -29.71
C ILE A 593 -11.14 20.79 -30.56
N ARG A 594 -9.83 21.10 -30.46
CA ARG A 594 -9.21 22.17 -31.26
C ARG A 594 -9.33 21.93 -32.76
N GLN A 595 -9.34 20.68 -33.21
CA GLN A 595 -9.54 20.35 -34.62
C GLN A 595 -10.96 20.70 -35.09
N VAL A 596 -11.98 20.34 -34.30
CA VAL A 596 -13.38 20.67 -34.61
C VAL A 596 -13.64 22.18 -34.55
N LEU A 597 -13.01 22.90 -33.61
CA LEU A 597 -13.15 24.35 -33.47
C LEU A 597 -12.52 25.17 -34.61
N ARG A 598 -11.88 24.53 -35.60
CA ARG A 598 -11.47 25.20 -36.84
C ARG A 598 -12.64 25.46 -37.78
N ASP A 599 -13.74 24.72 -37.64
CA ASP A 599 -14.94 24.90 -38.44
C ASP A 599 -15.73 26.12 -37.91
N PRO A 600 -15.87 27.22 -38.69
CA PRO A 600 -16.58 28.41 -38.25
C PRO A 600 -18.10 28.20 -38.05
N ILE A 601 -18.67 27.13 -38.62
CA ILE A 601 -20.09 26.77 -38.40
C ILE A 601 -20.30 26.35 -36.95
N VAL A 602 -19.29 25.67 -36.38
CA VAL A 602 -19.30 25.13 -35.03
C VAL A 602 -18.74 26.15 -34.03
N HIS A 603 -17.69 26.87 -34.41
CA HIS A 603 -17.00 27.82 -33.56
C HIS A 603 -17.20 29.26 -34.06
N ASN A 604 -18.20 29.92 -33.48
CA ASN A 604 -18.51 31.32 -33.73
C ASN A 604 -19.05 31.98 -32.45
N TYR A 605 -19.09 33.31 -32.45
CA TYR A 605 -19.53 34.09 -31.30
C TYR A 605 -20.99 33.82 -30.92
N ASP A 606 -21.85 33.47 -31.88
CA ASP A 606 -23.27 33.17 -31.62
C ASP A 606 -23.45 31.87 -30.81
N ARG A 607 -22.73 30.81 -31.17
CA ARG A 607 -22.75 29.54 -30.42
C ARG A 607 -22.03 29.63 -29.09
N PHE A 608 -20.95 30.41 -28.98
CA PHE A 608 -20.13 30.46 -27.76
C PHE A 608 -20.57 31.55 -26.76
N ALA A 609 -21.33 32.57 -27.19
CA ALA A 609 -21.89 33.60 -26.31
C ALA A 609 -23.22 33.14 -25.68
N LYS A 610 -23.18 32.09 -24.84
CA LYS A 610 -24.37 31.60 -24.11
C LYS A 610 -24.50 32.25 -22.73
N THR A 611 -25.72 32.67 -22.42
CA THR A 611 -26.17 33.16 -21.11
C THR A 611 -26.49 31.99 -20.17
N GLY A 612 -26.32 32.20 -18.87
CA GLY A 612 -26.59 31.19 -17.85
C GLY A 612 -25.53 31.18 -16.75
N SER A 613 -25.85 30.54 -15.64
CA SER A 613 -25.03 30.48 -14.43
C SER A 613 -24.20 29.19 -14.33
N SER A 614 -24.51 28.18 -15.14
CA SER A 614 -23.78 26.91 -15.16
C SER A 614 -22.29 27.12 -15.45
N SER A 615 -21.46 26.37 -14.74
CA SER A 615 -20.00 26.53 -14.75
C SER A 615 -19.28 25.19 -14.64
N ALA A 616 -18.06 25.16 -15.16
CA ALA A 616 -17.14 24.04 -15.05
C ALA A 616 -15.72 24.62 -14.98
N TYR A 617 -14.92 24.15 -14.02
CA TYR A 617 -13.55 24.61 -13.86
C TYR A 617 -12.69 23.52 -13.21
N SER A 618 -11.52 23.30 -13.80
CA SER A 618 -10.50 22.37 -13.35
C SER A 618 -9.18 23.10 -13.10
N GLY A 619 -8.52 22.81 -11.99
CA GLY A 619 -7.27 23.46 -11.60
C GLY A 619 -6.37 22.56 -10.78
N PHE A 620 -5.12 23.01 -10.60
CA PHE A 620 -4.15 22.34 -9.74
C PHE A 620 -4.30 22.84 -8.29
N MET A 621 -4.36 21.91 -7.35
CA MET A 621 -4.26 22.20 -5.92
C MET A 621 -2.81 22.18 -5.46
N SER A 622 -2.01 21.27 -6.00
CA SER A 622 -0.56 21.17 -5.75
C SER A 622 0.12 20.40 -6.87
N GLU A 623 1.29 20.86 -7.29
CA GLU A 623 2.18 20.14 -8.22
C GLU A 623 3.54 19.98 -7.55
N THR A 624 3.89 18.74 -7.22
CA THR A 624 5.21 18.38 -6.68
C THR A 624 5.91 17.41 -7.64
N LYS A 625 7.17 17.09 -7.35
CA LYS A 625 7.95 16.13 -8.13
C LYS A 625 7.29 14.74 -8.18
N ASP A 626 6.66 14.33 -7.09
CA ASP A 626 6.18 12.95 -6.90
C ASP A 626 4.65 12.82 -7.08
N MET A 627 3.93 13.94 -6.97
CA MET A 627 2.48 13.95 -6.97
C MET A 627 1.91 15.22 -7.59
N THR A 628 0.89 15.05 -8.43
CA THR A 628 0.04 16.13 -8.92
C THR A 628 -1.35 15.97 -8.32
N SER A 629 -1.87 17.03 -7.70
CA SER A 629 -3.22 17.09 -7.13
C SER A 629 -4.06 18.10 -7.89
N THR A 630 -5.24 17.67 -8.33
CA THR A 630 -6.16 18.48 -9.13
C THR A 630 -7.52 18.55 -8.45
N TYR A 631 -8.20 19.67 -8.58
CA TYR A 631 -9.61 19.79 -8.24
C TYR A 631 -10.42 20.17 -9.49
N SER A 632 -11.66 19.70 -9.55
CA SER A 632 -12.64 20.11 -10.56
C SER A 632 -13.97 20.39 -9.90
N LEU A 633 -14.64 21.43 -10.36
CA LEU A 633 -15.96 21.85 -9.89
C LEU A 633 -16.86 22.10 -11.10
N ASN A 634 -17.89 21.27 -11.23
CA ASN A 634 -18.89 21.36 -12.28
C ASN A 634 -20.24 21.63 -11.64
N ILE A 635 -20.89 22.73 -12.02
CA ILE A 635 -22.18 23.17 -11.47
C ILE A 635 -23.17 23.32 -12.62
N LEU A 636 -24.25 22.55 -12.54
CA LEU A 636 -25.40 22.61 -13.44
C LEU A 636 -26.59 23.23 -12.69
N TYR A 637 -27.15 24.28 -13.27
CA TYR A 637 -28.39 24.89 -12.80
C TYR A 637 -29.59 24.45 -13.64
N SER A 638 -30.78 24.47 -13.06
CA SER A 638 -32.03 24.44 -13.80
C SER A 638 -32.32 25.82 -14.41
N ASN A 639 -33.26 25.89 -15.37
CA ASN A 639 -33.57 27.17 -16.02
C ASN A 639 -34.18 28.20 -15.05
N SER A 640 -34.69 27.75 -13.90
CA SER A 640 -35.18 28.60 -12.81
C SER A 640 -34.04 29.22 -11.97
N GLY A 641 -32.78 28.83 -12.23
CA GLY A 641 -31.62 29.26 -11.46
C GLY A 641 -31.37 28.45 -10.19
N MET A 642 -32.12 27.37 -9.95
CA MET A 642 -31.86 26.45 -8.84
C MET A 642 -30.71 25.50 -9.17
N LEU A 643 -29.95 25.11 -8.15
CA LEU A 643 -28.89 24.11 -8.31
C LEU A 643 -29.55 22.78 -8.68
N ARG A 644 -29.16 22.18 -9.80
CA ARG A 644 -29.57 20.82 -10.19
C ARG A 644 -28.54 19.81 -9.73
N LYS A 645 -27.27 20.08 -10.04
CA LYS A 645 -26.16 19.20 -9.69
C LYS A 645 -24.86 19.98 -9.54
N SER A 646 -24.11 19.69 -8.48
CA SER A 646 -22.75 20.18 -8.28
C SER A 646 -21.82 19.02 -8.01
N ASN A 647 -20.82 18.82 -8.87
CA ASN A 647 -19.79 17.80 -8.72
C ASN A 647 -18.46 18.46 -8.39
N MET A 648 -17.96 18.21 -7.18
CA MET A 648 -16.59 18.53 -6.81
C MET A 648 -15.77 17.24 -6.80
N ASN A 649 -14.72 17.15 -7.62
CA ASN A 649 -13.79 16.02 -7.61
C ASN A 649 -12.38 16.47 -7.27
N MET A 650 -11.70 15.69 -6.45
CA MET A 650 -10.28 15.82 -6.14
C MET A 650 -9.55 14.53 -6.54
N PHE A 651 -8.59 14.66 -7.44
CA PHE A 651 -7.75 13.55 -7.89
C PHE A 651 -6.31 13.74 -7.45
N LEU A 652 -5.67 12.63 -7.11
CA LEU A 652 -4.24 12.54 -6.86
C LEU A 652 -3.62 11.65 -7.92
N PHE A 653 -2.59 12.15 -8.57
CA PHE A 653 -1.82 11.44 -9.58
C PHE A 653 -0.39 11.29 -9.07
N SER A 654 0.13 10.06 -9.10
CA SER A 654 1.53 9.76 -8.78
C SER A 654 2.01 8.69 -9.74
N HIS A 655 3.08 9.01 -10.49
CA HIS A 655 3.53 8.20 -11.62
C HIS A 655 2.37 7.91 -12.61
N GLU A 656 2.11 6.64 -12.92
CA GLU A 656 1.01 6.20 -13.79
C GLU A 656 -0.27 5.87 -13.01
N ALA A 657 -0.30 6.10 -11.69
CA ALA A 657 -1.42 5.77 -10.84
C ALA A 657 -2.29 6.98 -10.52
N GLN A 658 -3.59 6.75 -10.44
CA GLN A 658 -4.61 7.73 -10.08
C GLN A 658 -5.36 7.25 -8.84
N LEU A 659 -5.73 8.18 -7.97
CA LEU A 659 -6.59 7.98 -6.82
C LEU A 659 -7.69 9.05 -6.83
N HIS A 660 -8.95 8.63 -6.81
CA HIS A 660 -10.09 9.51 -6.58
C HIS A 660 -10.20 9.77 -5.08
N SER A 661 -9.49 10.80 -4.62
CA SER A 661 -9.35 11.09 -3.19
C SER A 661 -10.69 11.49 -2.55
N VAL A 662 -11.40 12.45 -3.13
CA VAL A 662 -12.69 12.93 -2.64
C VAL A 662 -13.59 13.28 -3.84
N GLN A 663 -14.83 12.83 -3.79
CA GLN A 663 -15.94 13.39 -4.57
C GLN A 663 -17.02 13.85 -3.62
N VAL A 664 -17.55 15.05 -3.85
CA VAL A 664 -18.79 15.51 -3.25
C VAL A 664 -19.73 15.92 -4.37
N SER A 665 -20.75 15.11 -4.60
CA SER A 665 -21.84 15.40 -5.54
C SER A 665 -23.05 15.87 -4.74
N LEU A 666 -23.51 17.09 -4.98
CA LEU A 666 -24.77 17.61 -4.46
C LEU A 666 -25.81 17.55 -5.56
N GLU A 667 -26.99 17.04 -5.25
CA GLU A 667 -28.11 16.94 -6.18
C GLU A 667 -29.35 17.55 -5.55
N ALA A 668 -30.12 18.28 -6.35
CA ALA A 668 -31.36 18.87 -5.93
C ALA A 668 -32.38 18.86 -7.08
N GLN A 669 -33.63 18.57 -6.75
CA GLN A 669 -34.73 18.42 -7.69
C GLN A 669 -36.08 18.83 -7.10
N GLY A 670 -37.02 19.22 -7.96
CA GLY A 670 -38.39 19.56 -7.56
C GLY A 670 -38.47 20.75 -6.60
N LEU A 671 -37.51 21.67 -6.64
CA LEU A 671 -37.47 22.86 -5.77
C LEU A 671 -38.10 24.09 -6.44
N GLU A 672 -38.38 24.01 -7.73
CA GLU A 672 -38.98 25.07 -8.55
C GLU A 672 -40.33 25.53 -7.97
N GLY A 673 -41.13 24.59 -7.46
CA GLY A 673 -42.42 24.89 -6.83
C GLY A 673 -42.31 25.79 -5.60
N LEU A 674 -41.18 25.81 -4.88
CA LEU A 674 -40.95 26.64 -3.70
C LEU A 674 -40.81 28.13 -4.03
N ILE A 675 -40.35 28.43 -5.24
CA ILE A 675 -40.10 29.80 -5.70
C ILE A 675 -41.10 30.24 -6.78
N ALA A 676 -42.20 29.49 -6.94
CA ALA A 676 -43.19 29.70 -7.99
C ALA A 676 -42.60 29.71 -9.42
N ALA A 677 -41.56 28.90 -9.64
CA ALA A 677 -41.00 28.64 -10.96
C ALA A 677 -41.60 27.37 -11.55
N THR A 678 -41.57 27.26 -12.88
CA THR A 678 -41.98 26.05 -13.60
C THR A 678 -40.83 25.06 -13.69
N PRO A 679 -41.06 23.76 -13.41
CA PRO A 679 -40.09 22.70 -13.69
C PRO A 679 -39.67 22.66 -15.16
N ASP A 680 -38.51 22.08 -15.40
CA ASP A 680 -37.98 21.87 -16.73
C ASP A 680 -38.62 20.64 -17.43
N GLU A 681 -38.54 20.58 -18.76
CA GLU A 681 -39.08 19.45 -19.53
C GLU A 681 -38.46 18.11 -19.09
N GLY A 682 -39.31 17.14 -18.75
CA GLY A 682 -38.90 15.85 -18.18
C GLY A 682 -38.72 15.85 -16.66
N GLU A 683 -38.98 16.97 -15.98
CA GLU A 683 -38.83 17.13 -14.53
C GLU A 683 -40.16 17.50 -13.82
N GLU A 684 -41.29 17.46 -14.53
CA GLU A 684 -42.60 17.92 -14.03
C GLU A 684 -43.17 17.08 -12.89
N GLU A 685 -42.86 15.77 -12.87
CA GLU A 685 -43.35 14.82 -11.86
C GLU A 685 -42.33 14.56 -10.74
N LEU A 686 -41.21 15.31 -10.70
CA LEU A 686 -40.18 15.09 -9.70
C LEU A 686 -40.57 15.66 -8.34
N ASP A 687 -40.52 14.80 -7.33
CA ASP A 687 -40.72 15.20 -5.94
C ASP A 687 -39.53 16.03 -5.42
N SER A 688 -39.80 16.97 -4.51
CA SER A 688 -38.78 17.86 -3.93
C SER A 688 -37.75 17.04 -3.16
N MET A 689 -36.50 17.06 -3.58
CA MET A 689 -35.43 16.28 -2.94
C MET A 689 -34.10 17.01 -3.04
N ALA A 690 -33.30 16.92 -1.99
CA ALA A 690 -31.89 17.26 -2.03
C ALA A 690 -31.06 16.17 -1.35
N GLY A 691 -29.88 15.90 -1.88
CA GLY A 691 -28.99 14.88 -1.35
C GLY A 691 -27.54 15.11 -1.72
N MET A 692 -26.69 14.27 -1.14
CA MET A 692 -25.24 14.25 -1.33
C MET A 692 -24.74 12.84 -1.57
N ALA A 693 -23.95 12.63 -2.61
CA ALA A 693 -23.27 11.37 -2.88
C ALA A 693 -21.74 11.56 -2.76
N PRO A 694 -21.10 10.98 -1.73
CA PRO A 694 -19.66 11.07 -1.56
C PRO A 694 -18.90 9.86 -2.12
N ILE A 695 -17.70 10.12 -2.65
CA ILE A 695 -16.65 9.10 -2.87
C ILE A 695 -15.46 9.51 -2.01
N LEU A 696 -14.90 8.57 -1.25
CA LEU A 696 -13.66 8.78 -0.51
C LEU A 696 -12.67 7.68 -0.88
N PHE A 697 -11.45 8.06 -1.27
CA PHE A 697 -10.35 7.14 -1.59
C PHE A 697 -10.78 5.95 -2.47
N ASP A 698 -11.38 6.23 -3.62
CA ASP A 698 -11.96 5.26 -4.57
C ASP A 698 -13.17 4.44 -4.07
N VAL A 699 -13.68 4.69 -2.86
CA VAL A 699 -14.87 4.01 -2.33
C VAL A 699 -16.09 4.91 -2.47
N GLN A 700 -17.05 4.50 -3.30
CA GLN A 700 -18.38 5.09 -3.32
C GLN A 700 -19.09 4.74 -2.01
N LEU A 701 -19.54 5.77 -1.29
CA LEU A 701 -20.33 5.62 -0.08
C LEU A 701 -21.82 5.67 -0.41
N ARG A 702 -22.66 5.33 0.57
CA ARG A 702 -24.11 5.47 0.43
C ARG A 702 -24.46 6.96 0.27
N PRO A 703 -25.27 7.33 -0.74
CA PRO A 703 -25.81 8.68 -0.84
C PRO A 703 -26.67 9.03 0.38
N ILE A 704 -26.56 10.27 0.84
CA ILE A 704 -27.31 10.81 1.98
C ILE A 704 -28.37 11.76 1.43
N THR A 705 -29.62 11.52 1.82
CA THR A 705 -30.73 12.40 1.47
C THR A 705 -30.94 13.42 2.58
N PHE A 706 -30.83 14.72 2.25
CA PHE A 706 -31.09 15.78 3.21
C PHE A 706 -32.58 15.96 3.47
N PHE A 707 -33.41 15.86 2.44
CA PHE A 707 -34.86 15.78 2.59
C PHE A 707 -35.48 15.13 1.35
N ARG A 708 -36.66 14.55 1.50
CA ARG A 708 -37.46 14.03 0.38
C ARG A 708 -38.94 14.30 0.60
N GLY A 709 -39.55 14.93 -0.38
CA GLY A 709 -40.91 15.41 -0.32
C GLY A 709 -41.03 16.77 0.36
N TYR A 710 -42.05 17.51 -0.05
CA TYR A 710 -42.33 18.84 0.50
C TYR A 710 -42.58 18.81 2.02
N GLY A 711 -43.25 17.76 2.53
CA GLY A 711 -43.54 17.62 3.96
C GLY A 711 -42.28 17.51 4.84
N ASP A 712 -41.32 16.67 4.43
CA ASP A 712 -40.04 16.49 5.12
C ASP A 712 -39.17 17.76 5.02
N LEU A 713 -39.14 18.40 3.85
CA LEU A 713 -38.47 19.68 3.67
C LEU A 713 -39.00 20.73 4.66
N MET A 714 -40.32 20.88 4.76
CA MET A 714 -40.91 21.83 5.68
C MET A 714 -40.58 21.47 7.13
N ALA A 715 -40.70 20.20 7.52
CA ALA A 715 -40.33 19.73 8.86
C ALA A 715 -38.88 20.11 9.21
N LYS A 716 -37.94 19.83 8.33
CA LYS A 716 -36.52 20.17 8.53
C LYS A 716 -36.26 21.67 8.50
N MET A 717 -36.99 22.46 7.71
CA MET A 717 -36.87 23.92 7.73
C MET A 717 -37.34 24.51 9.07
N TRP A 718 -38.39 23.95 9.69
CA TRP A 718 -38.86 24.35 11.02
C TRP A 718 -37.95 23.87 12.15
N GLU A 719 -37.27 22.73 11.96
CA GLU A 719 -36.26 22.18 12.89
C GLU A 719 -34.86 22.77 12.70
N ALA A 720 -34.57 23.42 11.56
CA ALA A 720 -33.24 23.88 11.20
C ALA A 720 -32.74 24.99 12.13
N THR A 721 -31.91 24.61 13.10
CA THR A 721 -31.17 25.49 13.99
C THR A 721 -29.90 26.09 13.34
N GLY A 722 -29.64 25.81 12.06
CA GLY A 722 -28.37 26.14 11.39
C GLY A 722 -27.18 25.29 11.86
N GLU A 723 -27.42 24.25 12.66
CA GLU A 723 -26.36 23.36 13.14
C GLU A 723 -25.91 22.38 12.03
N PRO A 724 -24.60 22.12 11.91
CA PRO A 724 -24.06 21.26 10.86
C PRO A 724 -24.37 19.77 11.12
N THR A 725 -24.93 19.09 10.11
CA THR A 725 -25.17 17.65 10.11
C THR A 725 -23.93 16.92 9.59
N SER A 726 -23.38 16.00 10.38
CA SER A 726 -22.25 15.17 9.97
C SER A 726 -22.69 14.15 8.92
N ALA A 727 -21.99 14.11 7.79
CA ALA A 727 -22.19 13.12 6.73
C ALA A 727 -21.22 11.94 6.86
N VAL A 728 -19.95 12.21 7.15
CA VAL A 728 -18.93 11.18 7.42
C VAL A 728 -18.01 11.71 8.50
N LYS A 729 -17.93 11.02 9.63
CA LYS A 729 -17.04 11.40 10.73
C LYS A 729 -16.31 10.17 11.26
N GLY A 730 -14.98 10.29 11.42
CA GLY A 730 -14.20 9.09 11.61
C GLY A 730 -12.69 9.16 11.55
N ILE A 731 -12.03 8.11 12.05
CA ILE A 731 -10.60 7.87 11.85
C ILE A 731 -10.40 6.69 10.89
N ILE A 732 -9.57 6.88 9.87
CA ILE A 732 -9.31 5.91 8.81
C ILE A 732 -7.80 5.60 8.78
N LEU A 733 -7.46 4.31 8.72
CA LEU A 733 -6.11 3.85 8.39
C LEU A 733 -6.00 3.75 6.87
N LEU A 734 -5.29 4.69 6.25
CA LEU A 734 -5.21 4.81 4.79
C LEU A 734 -3.96 4.12 4.22
N ILE A 735 -2.83 4.24 4.91
CA ILE A 735 -1.57 3.59 4.54
C ILE A 735 -1.21 2.62 5.64
N ASP A 736 -0.94 1.36 5.30
CA ASP A 736 -0.50 0.35 6.24
C ASP A 736 0.45 -0.66 5.59
N HIS A 737 1.74 -0.42 5.75
CA HIS A 737 2.80 -1.28 5.27
C HIS A 737 3.61 -1.79 6.45
N SER A 738 3.88 -3.09 6.45
CA SER A 738 4.73 -3.75 7.42
C SER A 738 5.56 -4.76 6.67
N GLN A 739 6.87 -4.65 6.78
CA GLN A 739 7.79 -5.54 6.09
C GLN A 739 8.92 -5.96 7.03
N ASP A 740 9.05 -7.27 7.20
CA ASP A 740 10.17 -7.89 7.91
C ASP A 740 11.31 -8.12 6.91
N LEU A 741 12.43 -7.44 7.09
CA LEU A 741 13.62 -7.59 6.26
C LEU A 741 14.61 -8.51 6.99
N SER A 742 14.89 -9.66 6.38
CA SER A 742 15.97 -10.56 6.82
C SER A 742 17.27 -10.13 6.15
N LEU A 743 18.12 -9.41 6.89
CA LEU A 743 19.39 -8.88 6.37
C LEU A 743 20.43 -9.99 6.25
N GLN A 744 21.37 -9.82 5.32
CA GLN A 744 22.47 -10.75 5.08
C GLN A 744 23.43 -10.88 6.27
N SER A 745 23.44 -9.90 7.17
CA SER A 745 24.13 -9.99 8.46
C SER A 745 23.50 -10.98 9.44
N GLY A 746 22.30 -11.50 9.14
CA GLY A 746 21.50 -12.29 10.07
C GLY A 746 20.63 -11.45 11.00
N LEU A 747 20.83 -10.13 11.01
CA LEU A 747 19.95 -9.21 11.72
C LEU A 747 18.60 -9.11 10.99
N ARG A 748 17.60 -8.68 11.74
CA ARG A 748 16.28 -8.36 11.19
C ARG A 748 15.99 -6.89 11.36
N ALA A 749 15.37 -6.31 10.34
CA ALA A 749 14.86 -4.95 10.38
C ALA A 749 13.38 -4.98 10.03
N ASP A 750 12.56 -4.46 10.93
CA ASP A 750 11.13 -4.34 10.70
C ASP A 750 10.84 -2.90 10.28
N VAL A 751 10.17 -2.75 9.14
CA VAL A 751 9.83 -1.45 8.58
C VAL A 751 8.33 -1.30 8.54
N GLU A 752 7.82 -0.38 9.36
CA GLU A 752 6.39 -0.04 9.42
C GLU A 752 6.15 1.38 8.89
N PHE A 753 5.26 1.50 7.91
CA PHE A 753 4.72 2.78 7.46
C PHE A 753 3.21 2.77 7.67
N GLN A 754 2.74 3.69 8.49
CA GLN A 754 1.32 3.86 8.76
C GLN A 754 0.92 5.32 8.54
N GLY A 755 -0.18 5.50 7.82
CA GLY A 755 -0.81 6.80 7.59
C GLY A 755 -2.26 6.72 8.03
N SER A 756 -2.60 7.48 9.08
CA SER A 756 -3.98 7.66 9.51
C SER A 756 -4.43 9.08 9.26
N LEU A 757 -5.73 9.21 9.04
CA LEU A 757 -6.39 10.50 8.86
C LEU A 757 -7.70 10.47 9.64
N ALA A 758 -8.03 11.60 10.26
CA ALA A 758 -9.35 11.83 10.79
C ALA A 758 -10.09 12.71 9.78
N ILE A 759 -11.34 12.35 9.49
CA ILE A 759 -12.23 13.12 8.61
C ILE A 759 -13.47 13.48 9.42
N ASP A 760 -13.89 14.72 9.28
CA ASP A 760 -15.22 15.20 9.67
C ASP A 760 -15.81 16.03 8.52
N ILE A 761 -16.60 15.37 7.67
CA ILE A 761 -17.38 16.00 6.61
C ILE A 761 -18.75 16.30 7.19
N SER A 762 -19.04 17.58 7.35
CA SER A 762 -20.32 18.08 7.84
C SER A 762 -20.89 19.14 6.91
N GLY A 763 -22.20 19.14 6.74
CA GLY A 763 -22.94 20.08 5.92
C GLY A 763 -23.93 20.87 6.76
N SER A 764 -24.01 22.19 6.55
CA SER A 764 -25.13 23.00 7.02
C SER A 764 -25.77 23.71 5.83
N MET A 765 -27.08 23.89 5.87
CA MET A 765 -27.84 24.57 4.83
C MET A 765 -28.84 25.53 5.48
N ASP A 766 -28.68 26.81 5.18
CA ASP A 766 -29.59 27.87 5.60
C ASP A 766 -30.35 28.37 4.39
N VAL A 767 -31.69 28.31 4.42
CA VAL A 767 -32.56 28.78 3.33
C VAL A 767 -33.53 29.82 3.86
N SER A 768 -33.55 31.00 3.22
CA SER A 768 -34.54 32.06 3.49
C SER A 768 -35.32 32.36 2.22
N LEU A 769 -36.57 31.88 2.17
CA LEU A 769 -37.48 32.17 1.07
C LEU A 769 -37.84 33.66 1.01
N TRP A 770 -37.92 34.34 2.16
CA TRP A 770 -38.24 35.77 2.24
C TRP A 770 -37.10 36.65 1.68
N ASN A 771 -35.85 36.34 2.05
CA ASN A 771 -34.69 37.08 1.55
C ASN A 771 -34.24 36.61 0.16
N ARG A 772 -34.78 35.49 -0.33
CA ARG A 772 -34.34 34.80 -1.54
C ARG A 772 -32.85 34.41 -1.47
N GLU A 773 -32.42 33.96 -0.30
CA GLU A 773 -31.05 33.56 -0.02
C GLU A 773 -30.97 32.08 0.33
N SER A 774 -29.94 31.41 -0.18
CA SER A 774 -29.60 30.05 0.22
C SER A 774 -28.09 29.98 0.44
N LYS A 775 -27.68 29.44 1.58
CA LYS A 775 -26.27 29.27 1.96
C LYS A 775 -26.04 27.84 2.39
N THR A 776 -25.28 27.11 1.58
CA THR A 776 -24.82 25.76 1.91
C THR A 776 -23.33 25.81 2.25
N ILE A 777 -22.95 25.28 3.41
CA ILE A 777 -21.56 25.18 3.84
C ILE A 777 -21.25 23.70 4.05
N VAL A 778 -20.37 23.15 3.22
CA VAL A 778 -19.78 21.83 3.45
C VAL A 778 -18.38 22.04 4.01
N ARG A 779 -18.13 21.55 5.23
CA ARG A 779 -16.83 21.57 5.89
C ARG A 779 -16.26 20.17 5.86
N ASN A 780 -15.07 20.03 5.29
CA ASN A 780 -14.23 18.84 5.41
C ASN A 780 -13.04 19.21 6.31
N LYS A 781 -13.03 18.69 7.53
CA LYS A 781 -11.96 18.94 8.53
C LYS A 781 -11.00 17.78 8.61
#